data_AF-A0A2Z6NUU2-F1
#
_entry.id   AF-A0A2Z6NUU2-F1
#
_cell.length_a   1.000
_cell.length_b   1.000
_cell.length_c   1.000
_cell.angle_alpha   90.00
_cell.angle_beta   90.00
_cell.angle_gamma   90.00
#
_symmetry.space_group_name_H-M   'P 1'
#
loop_
_entity.id
_entity.type
_entity.pdbx_description
1 polymer ?
#
loop_
_entity_poly.entity_id
_entity_poly.type
_entity_poly.pdbx_seq_one_letter_code
_entity_poly.pdbx_strand_id
1 'polypeptide(L)'
;MYDMKYPGRRTLKAHFKHGVREFVTYVMSRDVVKREGGIRCPCIKCSCVLIIKSPEDVIDHLENVGFMDDYYVWRHHGEQEPKNTNVGFMVDTHALSSGVRAECENFGHMEDMVGDALGVNLSYERGDEEEIIPNEKALKFYSMMEEVNKPLFKGSSDSKLSMCVRLLAAKSNWNVPEDCLEFFSKMMLDATPVKDNLPKSYYDAKSLVSKLGLEVKKIDCCVQGCMLFYDNEFGTNDGALEECKFCNAPRYQVCNSDVHRTQKRVSVKSMFYLPIIPRLQRLFASMQTASQMTWHYYNKTNSNVMRHPCDGLAWKHFDAMHRDFAEDPRNVRLGLCSDGFTPYIQASASPYSCWPVIVTPYNLPPEMCMTKPYMFLSCIIPGPSNPTDGIDVYLQPLIDDLKRLWIGELTYDIARKENFTMRAALMWTINDFPAYGMLSGWSTHGKLACPHCMKHTKSFYLKEGGKTSWFDCHRRFLPENHQFRRKKNLFKLNTIETDGPPPKITSYEVFDRVSGLQRFPDVGKRTRYVGYGESHNWTKRSIFWDLPYWKDNLLRHNLDVMHIEKNFCDNILHTVMNVSGKTKDNEKARLDLPLHCNRPEMELQRLPNGKYLKPKAVFALTSDEAKSVCMWLKELRMPDGYSSNLARCADVNKGRLRGMKSHDSHVLMERLLPIAFCSLPNNVLNPLTESKFSPLASTLRMTERLNKEIEDRRQWQQSIEKYFSSGDYRNQPPPPAPHHGEPSHVNNAPTEPSDVESESESESEGEGESQEDHGE
;
A
#
# COMPACT_ATOMS: atom_id res chain seq x y z
N MET A 1 -38.62 0.17 18.45
CA MET A 1 -39.87 -0.61 18.36
C MET A 1 -39.71 -2.09 18.73
N TYR A 2 -38.58 -2.75 18.48
CA TYR A 2 -38.46 -4.23 18.61
C TYR A 2 -37.92 -4.74 19.95
N ASP A 3 -37.46 -3.85 20.83
CA ASP A 3 -36.86 -4.20 22.12
C ASP A 3 -37.93 -4.26 23.24
N MET A 4 -38.48 -5.45 23.48
CA MET A 4 -39.71 -5.64 24.27
C MET A 4 -39.51 -5.55 25.80
N LYS A 5 -38.43 -6.12 26.36
CA LYS A 5 -38.23 -6.29 27.82
C LYS A 5 -36.80 -5.95 28.26
N TYR A 6 -36.61 -5.63 29.53
CA TYR A 6 -35.27 -5.56 30.13
C TYR A 6 -34.70 -6.97 30.35
N PRO A 7 -33.38 -7.19 30.18
CA PRO A 7 -32.76 -8.48 30.46
C PRO A 7 -33.12 -8.96 31.89
N GLY A 8 -33.79 -10.10 31.99
CA GLY A 8 -34.16 -10.72 33.28
C GLY A 8 -35.40 -10.15 34.01
N ARG A 9 -36.19 -9.24 33.41
CA ARG A 9 -37.45 -8.74 34.03
C ARG A 9 -38.67 -8.98 33.13
N ARG A 10 -39.85 -9.20 33.75
CA ARG A 10 -41.14 -9.41 33.05
C ARG A 10 -41.81 -8.11 32.56
N THR A 11 -41.32 -6.95 32.95
CA THR A 11 -41.92 -5.64 32.67
C THR A 11 -41.60 -5.15 31.25
N LEU A 12 -42.63 -4.72 30.51
CA LEU A 12 -42.48 -4.16 29.15
C LEU A 12 -41.87 -2.75 29.17
N LYS A 13 -41.03 -2.45 28.18
CA LYS A 13 -40.41 -1.13 28.00
C LYS A 13 -41.44 -0.11 27.49
N ALA A 14 -41.45 1.10 28.05
CA ALA A 14 -42.39 2.15 27.65
C ALA A 14 -42.26 2.55 26.17
N HIS A 15 -41.03 2.60 25.65
CA HIS A 15 -40.77 2.89 24.23
C HIS A 15 -41.22 1.76 23.29
N PHE A 16 -41.30 0.52 23.79
CA PHE A 16 -41.84 -0.60 23.02
C PHE A 16 -43.35 -0.44 22.84
N LYS A 17 -44.08 -0.17 23.94
CA LYS A 17 -45.54 0.09 23.89
C LYS A 17 -45.88 1.29 23.01
N HIS A 18 -45.06 2.34 23.07
CA HIS A 18 -45.21 3.49 22.18
C HIS A 18 -45.02 3.11 20.71
N GLY A 19 -43.93 2.39 20.39
CA GLY A 19 -43.67 1.93 19.03
C GLY A 19 -44.74 0.98 18.48
N VAL A 20 -45.30 0.08 19.31
CA VAL A 20 -46.42 -0.79 18.89
C VAL A 20 -47.64 0.03 18.48
N ARG A 21 -47.94 1.11 19.22
CA ARG A 21 -49.05 2.01 18.87
C ARG A 21 -48.76 2.80 17.60
N GLU A 22 -47.55 3.33 17.44
CA GLU A 22 -47.13 4.01 16.21
C GLU A 22 -47.24 3.09 14.98
N PHE A 23 -46.82 1.83 15.11
CA PHE A 23 -46.97 0.81 14.08
C PHE A 23 -48.44 0.63 13.68
N VAL A 24 -49.33 0.38 14.64
CA VAL A 24 -50.76 0.16 14.34
C VAL A 24 -51.38 1.40 13.71
N THR A 25 -51.07 2.60 14.21
CA THR A 25 -51.55 3.86 13.61
C THR A 25 -51.06 4.03 12.18
N TYR A 26 -49.78 3.78 11.91
CA TYR A 26 -49.21 3.85 10.57
C TYR A 26 -49.87 2.85 9.62
N VAL A 27 -50.00 1.60 10.03
CA VAL A 27 -50.51 0.52 9.20
C VAL A 27 -51.99 0.70 8.87
N MET A 28 -52.79 1.22 9.81
CA MET A 28 -54.20 1.57 9.57
C MET A 28 -54.38 2.70 8.54
N SER A 29 -53.36 3.54 8.34
CA SER A 29 -53.39 4.60 7.32
C SER A 29 -53.16 4.08 5.89
N ARG A 30 -52.65 2.85 5.74
CA ARG A 30 -52.23 2.28 4.44
C ARG A 30 -53.37 1.59 3.69
N ASP A 31 -53.41 1.79 2.38
CA ASP A 31 -54.47 1.24 1.51
C ASP A 31 -54.48 -0.29 1.44
N VAL A 32 -53.33 -0.93 1.70
CA VAL A 32 -53.21 -2.40 1.77
C VAL A 32 -54.13 -2.96 2.86
N VAL A 33 -54.15 -2.35 4.05
CA VAL A 33 -54.98 -2.79 5.18
C VAL A 33 -56.46 -2.50 4.96
N LYS A 34 -56.77 -1.36 4.34
CA LYS A 34 -58.16 -1.03 3.96
C LYS A 34 -58.73 -2.03 2.94
N ARG A 35 -57.91 -2.54 2.02
CA ARG A 35 -58.33 -3.57 1.05
C ARG A 35 -58.51 -4.95 1.67
N GLU A 36 -57.66 -5.32 2.62
CA GLU A 36 -57.69 -6.65 3.26
C GLU A 36 -58.71 -6.76 4.40
N GLY A 37 -59.29 -5.64 4.85
CA GLY A 37 -60.35 -5.61 5.85
C GLY A 37 -59.90 -5.90 7.28
N GLY A 38 -58.59 -5.78 7.56
CA GLY A 38 -57.95 -5.99 8.85
C GLY A 38 -56.41 -5.97 8.73
N ILE A 39 -55.70 -5.97 9.86
CA ILE A 39 -54.23 -5.93 9.91
C ILE A 39 -53.67 -7.36 9.95
N ARG A 40 -52.66 -7.64 9.12
CA ARG A 40 -51.91 -8.90 9.22
C ARG A 40 -51.03 -8.86 10.47
N CYS A 41 -51.35 -9.65 11.49
CA CYS A 41 -50.65 -9.57 12.77
C CYS A 41 -49.19 -10.03 12.63
N PRO A 42 -48.18 -9.17 12.86
CA PRO A 42 -46.77 -9.52 12.70
C PRO A 42 -46.13 -10.10 13.97
N CYS A 43 -46.95 -10.56 14.93
CA CYS A 43 -46.40 -11.16 16.14
C CYS A 43 -45.75 -12.52 15.85
N ILE A 44 -44.82 -12.96 16.70
CA ILE A 44 -44.07 -14.22 16.52
C ILE A 44 -44.98 -15.43 16.24
N LYS A 45 -46.19 -15.44 16.81
CA LYS A 45 -47.15 -16.54 16.64
C LYS A 45 -47.95 -16.45 15.33
N CYS A 46 -48.25 -15.24 14.86
CA CYS A 46 -49.13 -15.03 13.71
C CYS A 46 -48.36 -14.83 12.40
N SER A 47 -47.12 -14.33 12.46
CA SER A 47 -46.17 -14.19 11.34
C SER A 47 -46.79 -13.61 10.06
N CYS A 48 -47.64 -12.59 10.19
CA CYS A 48 -48.38 -11.93 9.10
C CYS A 48 -49.36 -12.83 8.31
N VAL A 49 -49.64 -14.05 8.79
CA VAL A 49 -50.60 -14.98 8.18
C VAL A 49 -52.03 -14.65 8.60
N LEU A 50 -52.23 -14.34 9.88
CA LEU A 50 -53.56 -14.07 10.43
C LEU A 50 -53.94 -12.59 10.27
N ILE A 51 -55.10 -12.33 9.67
CA ILE A 51 -55.70 -10.99 9.56
C ILE A 51 -56.63 -10.77 10.76
N ILE A 52 -56.33 -9.75 11.56
CA ILE A 52 -57.11 -9.37 12.75
C ILE A 52 -57.77 -8.02 12.46
N LYS A 53 -59.10 -7.97 12.67
CA LYS A 53 -59.88 -6.76 12.36
C LYS A 53 -59.76 -5.68 13.44
N SER A 54 -59.64 -6.09 14.69
CA SER A 54 -59.50 -5.22 15.85
C SER A 54 -58.03 -4.76 15.99
N PRO A 55 -57.73 -3.46 15.85
CA PRO A 55 -56.39 -2.93 16.09
C PRO A 55 -55.90 -3.19 17.52
N GLU A 56 -56.80 -3.15 18.49
CA GLU A 56 -56.53 -3.40 19.91
C GLU A 56 -56.04 -4.83 20.14
N ASP A 57 -56.62 -5.81 19.46
CA ASP A 57 -56.21 -7.22 19.55
C ASP A 57 -54.80 -7.44 18.98
N VAL A 58 -54.42 -6.66 17.95
CA VAL A 58 -53.05 -6.67 17.39
C VAL A 58 -52.05 -6.05 18.36
N ILE A 59 -52.42 -4.97 19.05
CA ILE A 59 -51.60 -4.37 20.10
C ILE A 59 -51.38 -5.40 21.22
N ASP A 60 -52.44 -6.08 21.68
CA ASP A 60 -52.33 -7.10 22.72
C ASP A 60 -51.46 -8.28 22.29
N HIS A 61 -51.55 -8.72 21.04
CA HIS A 61 -50.66 -9.74 20.50
C HIS A 61 -49.19 -9.30 20.53
N LEU A 62 -48.89 -8.06 20.12
CA LEU A 62 -47.53 -7.55 20.06
C LEU A 62 -46.96 -7.22 21.45
N GLU A 63 -47.77 -6.76 22.39
CA GLU A 63 -47.34 -6.52 23.77
C GLU A 63 -47.09 -7.82 24.55
N ASN A 64 -47.84 -8.89 24.26
CA ASN A 64 -47.67 -10.17 24.96
C ASN A 64 -46.61 -11.08 24.31
N VAL A 65 -46.51 -11.06 22.99
CA VAL A 65 -45.71 -12.04 22.22
C VAL A 65 -44.50 -11.40 21.53
N GLY A 66 -44.55 -10.11 21.18
CA GLY A 66 -43.50 -9.44 20.41
C GLY A 66 -43.63 -9.64 18.90
N PHE A 67 -42.87 -8.86 18.13
CA PHE A 67 -42.78 -8.97 16.66
C PHE A 67 -42.00 -10.23 16.26
N MET A 68 -42.33 -10.78 15.10
CA MET A 68 -41.53 -11.83 14.47
C MET A 68 -40.11 -11.33 14.15
N ASP A 69 -39.14 -12.25 14.19
CA ASP A 69 -37.74 -11.95 13.95
C ASP A 69 -37.53 -11.34 12.55
N ASP A 70 -36.56 -10.43 12.45
CA ASP A 70 -36.15 -9.74 11.22
C ASP A 70 -37.22 -8.92 10.48
N TYR A 71 -38.35 -8.62 11.13
CA TYR A 71 -39.44 -7.83 10.56
C TYR A 71 -39.23 -6.31 10.71
N TYR A 72 -38.07 -5.82 10.26
CA TYR A 72 -37.68 -4.40 10.36
C TYR A 72 -38.24 -3.53 9.24
N VAL A 73 -38.69 -4.14 8.13
CA VAL A 73 -39.43 -3.46 7.05
C VAL A 73 -40.82 -4.07 6.95
N TRP A 74 -41.87 -3.27 7.09
CA TRP A 74 -43.26 -3.71 7.13
C TRP A 74 -43.79 -3.99 5.73
N ARG A 75 -43.13 -4.91 5.00
CA ARG A 75 -43.42 -5.24 3.60
C ARG A 75 -44.87 -5.68 3.38
N HIS A 76 -45.45 -6.41 4.35
CA HIS A 76 -46.87 -6.83 4.32
C HIS A 76 -47.86 -5.69 4.60
N HIS A 77 -47.38 -4.54 5.07
CA HIS A 77 -48.19 -3.37 5.40
C HIS A 77 -47.84 -2.15 4.54
N GLY A 78 -47.17 -2.38 3.40
CA GLY A 78 -46.94 -1.36 2.37
C GLY A 78 -45.71 -0.49 2.58
N GLU A 79 -44.81 -0.84 3.50
CA GLU A 79 -43.49 -0.20 3.60
C GLU A 79 -42.56 -0.75 2.51
N GLN A 80 -41.97 0.15 1.71
CA GLN A 80 -40.99 -0.23 0.69
C GLN A 80 -39.59 -0.31 1.30
N GLU A 81 -38.80 -1.29 0.87
CA GLU A 81 -37.41 -1.35 1.31
C GLU A 81 -36.62 -0.13 0.83
N PRO A 82 -35.78 0.46 1.69
CA PRO A 82 -34.80 1.42 1.24
C PRO A 82 -33.86 0.72 0.26
N LYS A 83 -33.79 1.24 -0.97
CA LYS A 83 -32.81 0.82 -1.97
C LYS A 83 -31.42 1.23 -1.50
N ASN A 84 -30.83 0.43 -0.61
CA ASN A 84 -29.40 0.26 -0.37
C ASN A 84 -29.19 -0.53 0.94
N THR A 85 -29.23 -1.86 0.87
CA THR A 85 -28.46 -2.70 1.79
C THR A 85 -28.13 -4.01 1.09
N ASN A 86 -26.85 -4.20 0.77
CA ASN A 86 -26.29 -5.48 0.35
C ASN A 86 -26.41 -6.48 1.51
N VAL A 87 -27.38 -7.38 1.46
CA VAL A 87 -27.36 -8.63 2.25
C VAL A 87 -27.62 -9.77 1.27
N GLY A 88 -26.65 -10.67 1.17
CA GLY A 88 -26.59 -11.71 0.16
C GLY A 88 -27.82 -12.61 0.16
N PHE A 89 -28.46 -12.72 -1.00
CA PHE A 89 -29.41 -13.78 -1.29
C PHE A 89 -28.76 -14.80 -2.22
N MET A 90 -28.61 -16.00 -1.69
CA MET A 90 -28.51 -17.22 -2.48
C MET A 90 -29.75 -17.33 -3.37
N VAL A 91 -29.55 -17.37 -4.68
CA VAL A 91 -30.57 -17.84 -5.62
C VAL A 91 -29.96 -19.00 -6.38
N ASP A 92 -30.50 -20.20 -6.11
CA ASP A 92 -30.32 -21.39 -6.92
C ASP A 92 -30.66 -21.06 -8.37
N THR A 93 -29.62 -20.86 -9.18
CA THR A 93 -29.75 -20.81 -10.63
C THR A 93 -29.37 -22.20 -11.14
N HIS A 94 -30.37 -23.04 -11.36
CA HIS A 94 -30.18 -24.24 -12.15
C HIS A 94 -29.69 -23.85 -13.55
N ALA A 95 -28.44 -24.20 -13.81
CA ALA A 95 -27.81 -24.52 -15.09
C ALA A 95 -28.20 -23.64 -16.30
N LEU A 96 -27.33 -22.67 -16.62
CA LEU A 96 -26.51 -22.70 -17.84
C LEU A 96 -25.47 -21.56 -17.83
N SER A 97 -24.21 -21.95 -18.04
CA SER A 97 -22.98 -21.15 -18.19
C SER A 97 -22.41 -20.46 -16.94
N SER A 98 -21.81 -21.25 -16.05
CA SER A 98 -20.96 -20.82 -14.93
C SER A 98 -19.54 -20.37 -15.35
N GLY A 99 -19.31 -20.05 -16.63
CA GLY A 99 -18.00 -19.65 -17.15
C GLY A 99 -17.77 -18.13 -17.25
N VAL A 100 -18.83 -17.32 -17.31
CA VAL A 100 -18.71 -15.89 -17.71
C VAL A 100 -18.70 -14.93 -16.51
N ARG A 101 -19.06 -15.38 -15.30
CA ARG A 101 -19.17 -14.49 -14.12
C ARG A 101 -17.84 -14.23 -13.38
N ALA A 102 -16.83 -15.09 -13.53
CA ALA A 102 -15.54 -14.89 -12.86
C ALA A 102 -14.72 -13.73 -13.46
N GLU A 103 -15.01 -13.29 -14.69
CA GLU A 103 -14.31 -12.19 -15.36
C GLU A 103 -15.02 -10.82 -15.23
N CYS A 104 -16.22 -10.78 -14.63
CA CYS A 104 -17.04 -9.57 -14.51
C CYS A 104 -16.86 -8.79 -13.19
N GLU A 105 -16.07 -9.28 -12.24
CA GLU A 105 -15.82 -8.58 -10.95
C GLU A 105 -15.12 -7.22 -11.16
N ASN A 106 -14.32 -7.06 -12.23
CA ASN A 106 -13.58 -5.83 -12.50
C ASN A 106 -14.41 -4.64 -13.01
N PHE A 107 -15.66 -4.85 -13.45
CA PHE A 107 -16.56 -3.75 -13.84
C PHE A 107 -17.11 -3.01 -12.62
N GLY A 108 -17.58 -3.77 -11.63
CA GLY A 108 -18.11 -3.23 -10.37
C GLY A 108 -17.05 -2.39 -9.65
N HIS A 109 -15.80 -2.85 -9.59
CA HIS A 109 -14.73 -2.14 -8.89
C HIS A 109 -14.41 -0.74 -9.44
N MET A 110 -14.48 -0.49 -10.75
CA MET A 110 -14.26 0.85 -11.30
C MET A 110 -15.48 1.75 -11.14
N GLU A 111 -16.68 1.19 -11.24
CA GLU A 111 -17.94 1.91 -10.99
C GLU A 111 -18.06 2.29 -9.50
N ASP A 112 -17.66 1.40 -8.59
CA ASP A 112 -17.58 1.63 -7.14
C ASP A 112 -16.48 2.66 -6.81
N MET A 113 -15.27 2.53 -7.39
CA MET A 113 -14.20 3.52 -7.17
C MET A 113 -14.57 4.90 -7.68
N VAL A 114 -15.27 5.00 -8.81
CA VAL A 114 -15.76 6.26 -9.33
C VAL A 114 -16.96 6.75 -8.53
N GLY A 115 -17.84 5.85 -8.09
CA GLY A 115 -18.97 6.18 -7.21
C GLY A 115 -18.52 6.73 -5.85
N ASP A 116 -17.51 6.10 -5.24
CA ASP A 116 -16.85 6.52 -4.01
C ASP A 116 -16.03 7.80 -4.22
N ALA A 117 -15.33 7.94 -5.36
CA ALA A 117 -14.55 9.14 -5.69
C ALA A 117 -15.40 10.35 -6.09
N LEU A 118 -16.64 10.12 -6.50
CA LEU A 118 -17.58 11.16 -6.94
C LEU A 118 -18.72 11.40 -5.94
N GLY A 119 -18.87 10.55 -4.93
CA GLY A 119 -19.89 10.69 -3.89
C GLY A 119 -21.30 10.78 -4.47
N VAL A 120 -21.77 9.73 -5.15
CA VAL A 120 -22.98 9.72 -6.01
C VAL A 120 -24.29 10.20 -5.32
N ASN A 121 -24.31 10.45 -4.02
CA ASN A 121 -25.40 11.17 -3.35
C ASN A 121 -25.09 12.67 -3.17
N LEU A 122 -25.06 13.41 -4.28
CA LEU A 122 -25.11 14.87 -4.29
C LEU A 122 -26.55 15.33 -4.54
N SER A 123 -27.38 15.38 -3.50
CA SER A 123 -28.66 16.09 -3.54
C SER A 123 -28.46 17.53 -3.02
N TYR A 124 -28.13 18.46 -3.93
CA TYR A 124 -28.16 19.88 -3.61
C TYR A 124 -29.60 20.37 -3.74
N GLU A 125 -30.35 20.37 -2.64
CA GLU A 125 -31.65 21.06 -2.57
C GLU A 125 -31.36 22.56 -2.42
N ARG A 126 -31.69 23.36 -3.45
CA ARG A 126 -31.62 24.82 -3.37
C ARG A 126 -32.78 25.29 -2.47
N GLY A 127 -32.53 25.37 -1.18
CA GLY A 127 -33.46 25.90 -0.18
C GLY A 127 -33.45 27.42 -0.10
N ASP A 128 -34.60 28.01 0.25
CA ASP A 128 -34.88 29.46 0.27
C ASP A 128 -34.31 30.21 1.51
N GLU A 129 -33.28 29.70 2.18
CA GLU A 129 -32.59 30.44 3.25
C GLU A 129 -31.28 31.08 2.73
N GLU A 130 -30.77 32.12 3.40
CA GLU A 130 -29.50 32.79 3.10
C GLU A 130 -28.29 31.83 3.28
N GLU A 131 -28.19 30.79 2.45
CA GLU A 131 -27.11 29.82 2.47
C GLU A 131 -25.87 30.41 1.79
N ILE A 132 -24.70 30.21 2.42
CA ILE A 132 -23.41 30.62 1.86
C ILE A 132 -23.20 29.92 0.52
N ILE A 133 -23.11 30.71 -0.55
CA ILE A 133 -22.94 30.20 -1.92
C ILE A 133 -21.60 29.44 -2.01
N PRO A 134 -21.56 28.19 -2.53
CA PRO A 134 -20.31 27.50 -2.78
C PRO A 134 -19.36 28.34 -3.63
N ASN A 135 -18.05 28.25 -3.40
CA ASN A 135 -17.10 28.99 -4.22
C ASN A 135 -17.21 28.59 -5.71
N GLU A 136 -16.72 29.44 -6.61
CA GLU A 136 -16.85 29.26 -8.06
C GLU A 136 -16.33 27.90 -8.55
N LYS A 137 -15.23 27.39 -7.98
CA LYS A 137 -14.69 26.06 -8.33
C LYS A 137 -15.66 24.94 -7.93
N ALA A 138 -16.23 25.03 -6.72
CA ALA A 138 -17.22 24.08 -6.23
C ALA A 138 -18.53 24.14 -7.04
N LEU A 139 -19.03 25.34 -7.37
CA LEU A 139 -20.21 25.52 -8.22
C LEU A 139 -20.02 24.88 -9.60
N LYS A 140 -18.87 25.12 -10.25
CA LYS A 140 -18.53 24.50 -11.54
C LYS A 140 -18.50 22.98 -11.44
N PHE A 141 -17.93 22.45 -10.35
CA PHE A 141 -17.91 21.01 -10.09
C PHE A 141 -19.32 20.44 -9.91
N TYR A 142 -20.16 21.05 -9.07
CA TYR A 142 -21.52 20.59 -8.83
C TYR A 142 -22.41 20.67 -10.08
N SER A 143 -22.30 21.74 -10.86
CA SER A 143 -23.03 21.87 -12.14
C SER A 143 -22.61 20.79 -13.13
N MET A 144 -21.32 20.47 -13.21
CA MET A 144 -20.82 19.37 -14.04
C MET A 144 -21.35 18.01 -13.54
N MET A 145 -21.30 17.78 -12.22
CA MET A 145 -21.81 16.54 -11.62
C MET A 145 -23.31 16.34 -11.89
N GLU A 146 -24.10 17.40 -11.79
CA GLU A 146 -25.53 17.36 -12.13
C GLU A 146 -25.75 16.99 -13.60
N GLU A 147 -24.95 17.54 -14.52
CA GLU A 147 -25.05 17.22 -15.95
C GLU A 147 -24.69 15.76 -16.25
N VAL A 148 -23.57 15.25 -15.71
CA VAL A 148 -23.07 13.92 -16.04
C VAL A 148 -23.82 12.79 -15.32
N ASN A 149 -24.49 13.09 -14.21
CA ASN A 149 -25.36 12.14 -13.50
C ASN A 149 -26.77 12.05 -14.08
N LYS A 150 -27.13 12.85 -15.11
CA LYS A 150 -28.41 12.69 -15.79
C LYS A 150 -28.55 11.27 -16.34
N PRO A 151 -29.72 10.63 -16.14
CA PRO A 151 -29.95 9.29 -16.68
C PRO A 151 -29.88 9.35 -18.20
N LEU A 152 -29.42 8.26 -18.84
CA LEU A 152 -29.28 8.18 -20.29
C LEU A 152 -30.59 8.54 -21.02
N PHE A 153 -31.71 8.12 -20.43
CA PHE A 153 -33.08 8.47 -20.82
C PHE A 153 -34.00 8.29 -19.60
N LYS A 154 -35.24 8.77 -19.67
CA LYS A 154 -36.22 8.68 -18.57
C LYS A 154 -36.42 7.21 -18.15
N GLY A 155 -36.14 6.90 -16.88
CA GLY A 155 -36.26 5.55 -16.32
C GLY A 155 -35.02 4.66 -16.48
N SER A 156 -33.94 5.15 -17.10
CA SER A 156 -32.66 4.43 -17.13
C SER A 156 -32.02 4.37 -15.74
N SER A 157 -31.44 3.21 -15.40
CA SER A 157 -30.58 3.05 -14.22
C SER A 157 -29.18 3.63 -14.44
N ASP A 158 -28.74 3.73 -15.69
CA ASP A 158 -27.41 4.23 -16.05
C ASP A 158 -27.45 5.72 -16.38
N SER A 159 -26.38 6.43 -15.99
CA SER A 159 -26.13 7.84 -16.29
C SER A 159 -25.09 7.99 -17.40
N LYS A 160 -24.95 9.21 -17.94
CA LYS A 160 -23.88 9.54 -18.89
C LYS A 160 -22.51 9.16 -18.33
N LEU A 161 -22.29 9.44 -17.06
CA LEU A 161 -21.08 9.12 -16.33
C LEU A 161 -20.86 7.61 -16.16
N SER A 162 -21.86 6.84 -15.71
CA SER A 162 -21.70 5.38 -15.54
C SER A 162 -21.31 4.72 -16.88
N MET A 163 -21.90 5.19 -17.98
CA MET A 163 -21.53 4.71 -19.33
C MET A 163 -20.09 5.09 -19.72
N CYS A 164 -19.64 6.32 -19.44
CA CYS A 164 -18.26 6.73 -19.69
C CYS A 164 -17.27 5.89 -18.89
N VAL A 165 -17.57 5.62 -17.61
CA VAL A 165 -16.73 4.78 -16.74
C VAL A 165 -16.66 3.36 -17.27
N ARG A 166 -17.79 2.78 -17.71
CA ARG A 166 -17.81 1.43 -18.30
C ARG A 166 -16.99 1.34 -19.59
N LEU A 167 -16.99 2.37 -20.44
CA LEU A 167 -16.11 2.42 -21.61
C LEU A 167 -14.62 2.48 -21.26
N LEU A 168 -14.25 3.28 -20.24
CA LEU A 168 -12.88 3.33 -19.74
C LEU A 168 -12.47 2.01 -19.08
N ALA A 169 -13.37 1.39 -18.33
CA ALA A 169 -13.17 0.08 -17.74
C ALA A 169 -12.99 -0.99 -18.82
N ALA A 170 -13.73 -0.90 -19.92
CA ALA A 170 -13.58 -1.80 -21.06
C ALA A 170 -12.15 -1.73 -21.63
N LYS A 171 -11.62 -0.51 -21.82
CA LYS A 171 -10.24 -0.30 -22.24
C LYS A 171 -9.25 -0.93 -21.26
N SER A 172 -9.44 -0.70 -19.97
CA SER A 172 -8.47 -1.09 -18.94
C SER A 172 -8.46 -2.58 -18.64
N ASN A 173 -9.64 -3.22 -18.60
CA ASN A 173 -9.80 -4.60 -18.16
C ASN A 173 -9.49 -5.62 -19.27
N TRP A 174 -9.85 -5.31 -20.52
CA TRP A 174 -9.66 -6.22 -21.66
C TRP A 174 -8.66 -5.70 -22.70
N ASN A 175 -7.97 -4.60 -22.42
CA ASN A 175 -7.03 -3.96 -23.34
C ASN A 175 -7.62 -3.70 -24.74
N VAL A 176 -8.93 -3.41 -24.81
CA VAL A 176 -9.66 -3.21 -26.08
C VAL A 176 -8.97 -2.11 -26.92
N PRO A 177 -8.68 -2.31 -28.20
CA PRO A 177 -8.12 -1.25 -29.05
C PRO A 177 -8.99 0.01 -29.05
N GLU A 178 -8.39 1.20 -29.11
CA GLU A 178 -9.15 2.46 -29.10
C GLU A 178 -10.14 2.54 -30.28
N ASP A 179 -9.72 2.09 -31.48
CA ASP A 179 -10.59 2.03 -32.67
C ASP A 179 -11.83 1.16 -32.47
N CYS A 180 -11.70 0.09 -31.68
CA CYS A 180 -12.80 -0.80 -31.34
C CYS A 180 -13.78 -0.12 -30.36
N LEU A 181 -13.27 0.66 -29.40
CA LEU A 181 -14.10 1.46 -28.49
C LEU A 181 -14.79 2.62 -29.22
N GLU A 182 -14.14 3.23 -30.21
CA GLU A 182 -14.75 4.21 -31.11
C GLU A 182 -15.90 3.58 -31.90
N PHE A 183 -15.69 2.37 -32.45
CA PHE A 183 -16.75 1.62 -33.12
C PHE A 183 -17.91 1.31 -32.18
N PHE A 184 -17.64 0.80 -30.97
CA PHE A 184 -18.69 0.51 -29.97
C PHE A 184 -19.46 1.77 -29.55
N SER A 185 -18.77 2.91 -29.38
CA SER A 185 -19.42 4.18 -29.04
C SER A 185 -20.41 4.61 -30.13
N LYS A 186 -19.99 4.53 -31.40
CA LYS A 186 -20.87 4.84 -32.54
C LYS A 186 -22.03 3.85 -32.67
N MET A 187 -21.75 2.56 -32.53
CA MET A 187 -22.78 1.51 -32.54
C MET A 187 -23.84 1.74 -31.46
N MET A 188 -23.44 2.11 -30.23
CA MET A 188 -24.38 2.45 -29.16
C MET A 188 -25.21 3.70 -29.49
N LEU A 189 -24.60 4.74 -30.09
CA LEU A 189 -25.32 5.94 -30.52
C LEU A 189 -26.32 5.66 -31.65
N ASP A 190 -26.00 4.75 -32.56
CA ASP A 190 -26.87 4.40 -33.69
C ASP A 190 -28.03 3.50 -33.24
N ALA A 191 -27.78 2.59 -32.30
CA ALA A 191 -28.79 1.69 -31.76
C ALA A 191 -29.73 2.36 -30.75
N THR A 192 -29.32 3.46 -30.11
CA THR A 192 -30.11 4.10 -29.04
C THR A 192 -31.02 5.21 -29.60
N PRO A 193 -32.34 5.18 -29.33
CA PRO A 193 -33.27 6.18 -29.83
C PRO A 193 -33.11 7.58 -29.19
N VAL A 194 -32.52 7.67 -28.00
CA VAL A 194 -32.20 8.93 -27.31
C VAL A 194 -30.68 9.04 -27.18
N LYS A 195 -30.09 10.06 -27.84
CA LYS A 195 -28.63 10.17 -28.00
C LYS A 195 -27.97 11.20 -27.08
N ASP A 196 -28.75 12.08 -26.46
CA ASP A 196 -28.24 13.32 -25.83
C ASP A 196 -27.28 13.08 -24.66
N ASN A 197 -27.44 11.96 -23.95
CA ASN A 197 -26.66 11.63 -22.75
C ASN A 197 -25.67 10.47 -22.95
N LEU A 198 -25.42 10.02 -24.18
CA LEU A 198 -24.40 9.01 -24.48
C LEU A 198 -23.06 9.66 -24.86
N PRO A 199 -21.91 9.05 -24.50
CA PRO A 199 -20.61 9.51 -24.97
C PRO A 199 -20.51 9.36 -26.49
N LYS A 200 -20.02 10.41 -27.17
CA LYS A 200 -19.93 10.42 -28.64
C LYS A 200 -18.78 9.57 -29.18
N SER A 201 -17.76 9.37 -28.35
CA SER A 201 -16.52 8.69 -28.69
C SER A 201 -15.81 8.23 -27.42
N TYR A 202 -14.79 7.39 -27.55
CA TYR A 202 -13.93 7.04 -26.43
C TYR A 202 -13.19 8.27 -25.90
N TYR A 203 -12.75 9.15 -26.82
CA TYR A 203 -12.14 10.43 -26.45
C TYR A 203 -13.10 11.32 -25.64
N ASP A 204 -14.37 11.40 -26.02
CA ASP A 204 -15.38 12.17 -25.29
C ASP A 204 -15.59 11.63 -23.87
N ALA A 205 -15.70 10.30 -23.73
CA ALA A 205 -15.78 9.65 -22.41
C ALA A 205 -14.56 9.94 -21.54
N LYS A 206 -13.35 9.81 -22.10
CA LYS A 206 -12.08 10.10 -21.41
C LYS A 206 -11.98 11.58 -21.00
N SER A 207 -12.37 12.49 -21.90
CA SER A 207 -12.38 13.93 -21.67
C SER A 207 -13.34 14.29 -20.53
N LEU A 208 -14.56 13.75 -20.54
CA LEU A 208 -15.56 13.96 -19.50
C LEU A 208 -15.05 13.51 -18.14
N VAL A 209 -14.53 12.28 -18.03
CA VAL A 209 -14.02 11.75 -16.75
C VAL A 209 -12.81 12.54 -16.25
N SER A 210 -11.92 12.99 -17.15
CA SER A 210 -10.76 13.82 -16.77
C SER A 210 -11.16 15.14 -16.10
N LYS A 211 -12.27 15.75 -16.54
CA LYS A 211 -12.78 17.03 -15.99
C LYS A 211 -13.35 16.91 -14.58
N LEU A 212 -13.65 15.69 -14.11
CA LEU A 212 -14.12 15.40 -12.75
C LEU A 212 -12.97 15.42 -11.71
N GLY A 213 -11.87 16.11 -12.03
CA GLY A 213 -10.67 16.17 -11.19
C GLY A 213 -9.90 14.84 -11.14
N LEU A 214 -10.07 14.00 -12.15
CA LEU A 214 -9.27 12.80 -12.45
C LEU A 214 -8.27 13.09 -13.58
N GLU A 215 -7.88 14.35 -13.73
CA GLU A 215 -6.92 14.79 -14.73
C GLU A 215 -5.57 14.09 -14.50
N VAL A 216 -5.01 13.56 -15.58
CA VAL A 216 -3.66 13.01 -15.60
C VAL A 216 -2.80 13.92 -16.46
N LYS A 217 -1.80 14.55 -15.83
CA LYS A 217 -0.81 15.38 -16.51
C LYS A 217 0.36 14.51 -16.96
N LYS A 218 0.55 14.40 -18.26
CA LYS A 218 1.73 13.76 -18.85
C LYS A 218 2.85 14.79 -18.91
N ILE A 219 3.93 14.58 -18.18
CA ILE A 219 5.07 15.50 -18.10
C ILE A 219 6.27 14.84 -18.75
N ASP A 220 6.89 15.51 -19.71
CA ASP A 220 8.09 15.03 -20.37
C ASP A 220 9.28 15.09 -19.43
N CYS A 221 10.15 14.08 -19.49
CA CYS A 221 11.32 13.99 -18.64
C CYS A 221 12.55 13.58 -19.44
N CYS A 222 13.71 13.99 -18.96
CA CYS A 222 14.97 13.57 -19.52
C CYS A 222 15.09 12.03 -19.47
N VAL A 223 15.62 11.42 -20.54
CA VAL A 223 15.83 9.96 -20.61
C VAL A 223 16.69 9.43 -19.44
N GLN A 224 17.67 10.23 -19.02
CA GLN A 224 18.55 9.97 -17.87
C GLN A 224 17.94 10.38 -16.51
N GLY A 225 16.72 10.91 -16.50
CA GLY A 225 16.04 11.34 -15.27
C GLY A 225 16.63 12.59 -14.61
N CYS A 226 17.42 13.40 -15.34
CA CYS A 226 18.08 14.59 -14.78
C CYS A 226 17.12 15.74 -14.46
N MET A 227 16.02 15.87 -15.22
CA MET A 227 15.05 16.96 -15.08
C MET A 227 13.69 16.60 -15.69
N LEU A 228 12.68 17.39 -15.32
CA LEU A 228 11.38 17.46 -16.00
C LEU A 228 11.37 18.66 -16.96
N PHE A 229 10.76 18.50 -18.13
CA PHE A 229 10.47 19.59 -19.05
C PHE A 229 9.10 20.18 -18.69
N TYR A 230 9.05 20.98 -17.62
CA TYR A 230 7.82 21.62 -17.17
C TYR A 230 8.10 22.96 -16.50
N ASP A 231 7.06 23.77 -16.42
CA ASP A 231 7.08 25.06 -15.73
C ASP A 231 6.25 24.96 -14.45
N ASN A 232 6.66 25.73 -13.43
CA ASN A 232 5.89 25.90 -12.22
C ASN A 232 5.96 27.33 -11.69
N GLU A 233 5.02 27.67 -10.83
CA GLU A 233 4.93 28.99 -10.18
C GLU A 233 6.03 29.25 -9.13
N PHE A 234 6.84 28.24 -8.82
CA PHE A 234 7.93 28.32 -7.85
C PHE A 234 9.30 28.56 -8.50
N GLY A 235 9.33 28.93 -9.79
CA GLY A 235 10.53 29.39 -10.50
C GLY A 235 11.14 28.38 -11.47
N THR A 236 10.58 27.19 -11.63
CA THR A 236 10.97 26.25 -12.69
C THR A 236 10.40 26.75 -14.02
N ASN A 237 11.26 26.97 -15.02
CA ASN A 237 10.88 27.46 -16.35
C ASN A 237 11.56 26.60 -17.45
N ASP A 238 11.42 25.28 -17.34
CA ASP A 238 12.10 24.30 -18.18
C ASP A 238 11.18 23.70 -19.27
N GLY A 239 9.90 24.09 -19.31
CA GLY A 239 8.86 23.54 -20.18
C GLY A 239 9.07 23.80 -21.67
N ALA A 240 9.77 24.88 -22.03
CA ALA A 240 10.08 25.23 -23.41
C ALA A 240 11.37 24.59 -23.94
N LEU A 241 12.16 23.93 -23.09
CA LEU A 241 13.43 23.33 -23.50
C LEU A 241 13.19 22.10 -24.40
N GLU A 242 14.02 21.99 -25.44
CA GLU A 242 14.03 20.85 -26.36
C GLU A 242 15.14 19.83 -26.01
N GLU A 243 16.07 20.21 -25.15
CA GLU A 243 17.18 19.38 -24.68
C GLU A 243 17.39 19.53 -23.16
N CYS A 244 17.90 18.48 -22.53
CA CYS A 244 18.15 18.49 -21.10
C CYS A 244 19.33 19.41 -20.76
N LYS A 245 19.11 20.42 -19.91
CA LYS A 245 20.14 21.38 -19.47
C LYS A 245 21.35 20.78 -18.71
N PHE A 246 21.30 19.50 -18.34
CA PHE A 246 22.34 18.82 -17.57
C PHE A 246 23.15 17.80 -18.37
N CYS A 247 22.53 17.11 -19.33
CA CYS A 247 23.17 16.04 -20.11
C CYS A 247 23.02 16.20 -21.62
N ASN A 248 22.37 17.28 -22.08
CA ASN A 248 22.09 17.59 -23.48
C ASN A 248 21.31 16.50 -24.23
N ALA A 249 20.68 15.57 -23.52
CA ALA A 249 19.82 14.57 -24.13
C ALA A 249 18.57 15.23 -24.73
N PRO A 250 18.16 14.83 -25.95
CA PRO A 250 17.00 15.41 -26.60
C PRO A 250 15.71 15.03 -25.86
N ARG A 251 14.74 15.95 -25.85
CA ARG A 251 13.40 15.72 -25.32
C ARG A 251 12.57 14.80 -26.22
N TYR A 252 12.69 14.98 -27.54
CA TYR A 252 11.90 14.29 -28.54
C TYR A 252 12.71 13.21 -29.27
N GLN A 253 12.02 12.18 -29.75
CA GLN A 253 12.62 11.15 -30.60
C GLN A 253 13.06 11.78 -31.94
N VAL A 254 14.24 11.38 -32.42
CA VAL A 254 14.75 11.81 -33.73
C VAL A 254 14.11 10.92 -34.80
N CYS A 255 13.28 11.49 -35.67
CA CYS A 255 12.70 10.79 -36.81
C CYS A 255 13.50 11.15 -38.08
N ASN A 256 14.01 10.15 -38.81
CA ASN A 256 14.81 10.34 -40.04
C ASN A 256 14.03 11.00 -41.22
N SER A 257 12.81 11.47 -41.00
CA SER A 257 11.93 12.09 -42.00
C SER A 257 11.52 13.52 -41.61
N ASP A 258 12.44 14.30 -41.03
CA ASP A 258 12.24 15.73 -40.69
C ASP A 258 12.04 16.66 -41.92
N VAL A 259 11.95 16.09 -43.13
CA VAL A 259 11.67 16.82 -44.38
C VAL A 259 10.21 17.28 -44.47
N HIS A 260 9.29 16.67 -43.70
CA HIS A 260 7.89 17.09 -43.64
C HIS A 260 7.50 17.58 -42.23
N ARG A 261 7.41 18.91 -42.09
CA ARG A 261 7.10 19.71 -40.88
C ARG A 261 5.78 19.40 -40.14
N THR A 262 5.08 18.30 -40.44
CA THR A 262 3.73 17.99 -39.94
C THR A 262 3.64 16.75 -39.05
N GLN A 263 4.74 16.05 -38.75
CA GLN A 263 4.70 14.91 -37.81
C GLN A 263 4.66 15.36 -36.33
N LYS A 264 3.82 14.68 -35.55
CA LYS A 264 3.64 14.90 -34.11
C LYS A 264 4.93 14.51 -33.38
N ARG A 265 5.63 15.48 -32.80
CA ARG A 265 6.83 15.25 -31.97
C ARG A 265 6.48 14.37 -30.77
N VAL A 266 7.18 13.24 -30.62
CA VAL A 266 6.96 12.27 -29.53
C VAL A 266 8.10 12.39 -28.53
N SER A 267 7.78 12.59 -27.25
CA SER A 267 8.77 12.62 -26.17
C SER A 267 9.45 11.26 -26.00
N VAL A 268 10.76 11.28 -25.72
CA VAL A 268 11.55 10.08 -25.43
C VAL A 268 11.08 9.40 -24.15
N LYS A 269 10.76 10.18 -23.11
CA LYS A 269 10.32 9.68 -21.80
C LYS A 269 9.34 10.66 -21.18
N SER A 270 8.27 10.15 -20.58
CA SER A 270 7.30 10.98 -19.85
C SER A 270 6.84 10.27 -18.58
N MET A 271 6.61 11.04 -17.53
CA MET A 271 5.94 10.58 -16.32
C MET A 271 4.47 10.98 -16.33
N PHE A 272 3.68 10.33 -15.48
CA PHE A 272 2.30 10.74 -15.23
C PHE A 272 2.18 11.32 -13.84
N TYR A 273 1.63 12.53 -13.76
CA TYR A 273 1.32 13.22 -12.52
C TYR A 273 -0.19 13.37 -12.38
N LEU A 274 -0.72 13.01 -11.22
CA LEU A 274 -2.13 13.07 -10.87
C LEU A 274 -2.25 14.07 -9.70
N PRO A 275 -2.71 15.32 -9.97
CA PRO A 275 -2.77 16.37 -8.96
C PRO A 275 -3.57 15.97 -7.73
N ILE A 276 -3.07 16.33 -6.55
CA ILE A 276 -3.72 15.94 -5.27
C ILE A 276 -4.74 16.96 -4.81
N ILE A 277 -4.57 18.24 -5.14
CA ILE A 277 -5.46 19.32 -4.70
C ILE A 277 -6.93 19.05 -5.07
N PRO A 278 -7.28 18.75 -6.34
CA PRO A 278 -8.68 18.51 -6.70
C PRO A 278 -9.24 17.26 -6.02
N ARG A 279 -8.40 16.26 -5.72
CA ARG A 279 -8.81 15.02 -5.06
C ARG A 279 -9.16 15.26 -3.59
N LEU A 280 -8.36 16.10 -2.91
CA LEU A 280 -8.64 16.52 -1.54
C LEU A 280 -9.91 17.37 -1.46
N GLN A 281 -10.10 18.31 -2.38
CA GLN A 281 -11.33 19.10 -2.45
C GLN A 281 -12.58 18.23 -2.63
N ARG A 282 -12.48 17.13 -3.39
CA ARG A 282 -13.59 16.18 -3.55
C ARG A 282 -13.98 15.47 -2.25
N LEU A 283 -13.03 15.20 -1.37
CA LEU A 283 -13.35 14.62 -0.05
C LEU A 283 -14.26 15.55 0.77
N PHE A 284 -14.20 16.86 0.55
CA PHE A 284 -15.10 17.85 1.15
C PHE A 284 -16.36 18.12 0.33
N ALA A 285 -16.38 17.71 -0.94
CA ALA A 285 -17.52 17.91 -1.82
C ALA A 285 -18.62 16.85 -1.64
N SER A 286 -18.33 15.69 -1.04
CA SER A 286 -19.28 14.58 -0.82
C SER A 286 -19.74 14.49 0.63
N MET A 287 -21.06 14.36 0.85
CA MET A 287 -21.64 14.20 2.19
C MET A 287 -21.15 12.93 2.91
N GLN A 288 -20.76 11.89 2.16
CA GLN A 288 -20.25 10.63 2.71
C GLN A 288 -18.86 10.80 3.34
N THR A 289 -18.01 11.62 2.72
CA THR A 289 -16.60 11.77 3.12
C THR A 289 -16.33 13.03 3.94
N ALA A 290 -17.05 14.12 3.68
CA ALA A 290 -16.77 15.43 4.27
C ALA A 290 -16.87 15.41 5.81
N SER A 291 -17.90 14.74 6.35
CA SER A 291 -18.04 14.55 7.79
C SER A 291 -16.88 13.74 8.41
N GLN A 292 -16.38 12.74 7.67
CA GLN A 292 -15.28 11.87 8.09
C GLN A 292 -13.92 12.57 8.05
N MET A 293 -13.76 13.64 7.26
CA MET A 293 -12.50 14.41 7.17
C MET A 293 -12.12 15.15 8.47
N THR A 294 -13.03 15.18 9.46
CA THR A 294 -12.75 15.74 10.80
C THR A 294 -12.74 14.66 11.90
N TRP A 295 -12.86 13.38 11.53
CA TRP A 295 -12.95 12.26 12.47
C TRP A 295 -11.77 12.22 13.46
N HIS A 296 -10.55 12.42 12.96
CA HIS A 296 -9.33 12.39 13.78
C HIS A 296 -9.33 13.42 14.92
N TYR A 297 -10.09 14.52 14.78
CA TYR A 297 -10.16 15.59 15.75
C TYR A 297 -11.19 15.33 16.83
N TYR A 298 -12.39 14.88 16.44
CA TYR A 298 -13.51 14.67 17.36
C TYR A 298 -13.48 13.29 18.06
N ASN A 299 -12.83 12.29 17.46
CA ASN A 299 -12.75 10.94 18.02
C ASN A 299 -11.46 10.68 18.86
N LYS A 300 -10.89 11.75 19.42
CA LYS A 300 -9.74 11.67 20.33
C LYS A 300 -10.14 10.88 21.58
N THR A 301 -9.38 9.84 21.93
CA THR A 301 -9.56 9.14 23.20
C THR A 301 -8.39 9.38 24.14
N ASN A 302 -8.70 9.53 25.42
CA ASN A 302 -7.71 9.47 26.50
C ASN A 302 -7.27 8.02 26.82
N SER A 303 -7.51 7.08 25.89
CA SER A 303 -7.08 5.70 26.05
C SER A 303 -5.56 5.63 25.94
N ASN A 304 -4.94 4.80 26.78
CA ASN A 304 -3.54 4.44 26.64
C ASN A 304 -3.30 3.51 25.43
N VAL A 305 -4.11 3.57 24.38
CA VAL A 305 -4.06 2.74 23.18
C VAL A 305 -4.13 3.67 21.96
N MET A 306 -3.14 3.58 21.09
CA MET A 306 -3.08 4.19 19.77
C MET A 306 -3.95 3.37 18.82
N ARG A 307 -4.99 4.01 18.29
CA ARG A 307 -5.94 3.42 17.33
C ARG A 307 -5.79 4.03 15.94
N HIS A 308 -5.14 5.20 15.89
CA HIS A 308 -4.97 5.98 14.67
C HIS A 308 -3.66 6.80 14.77
N PRO A 309 -2.98 7.17 13.67
CA PRO A 309 -1.77 7.99 13.74
C PRO A 309 -1.88 9.30 14.54
N CYS A 310 -3.09 9.90 14.64
CA CYS A 310 -3.33 11.10 15.44
C CYS A 310 -3.10 10.92 16.95
N ASP A 311 -3.18 9.67 17.43
CA ASP A 311 -2.89 9.31 18.81
C ASP A 311 -1.37 9.34 19.10
N GLY A 312 -0.54 9.28 18.06
CA GLY A 312 0.92 9.21 18.14
C GLY A 312 1.60 10.54 18.52
N LEU A 313 2.79 10.43 19.14
CA LEU A 313 3.57 11.59 19.57
C LEU A 313 3.98 12.51 18.42
N ALA A 314 4.31 11.95 17.25
CA ALA A 314 4.73 12.74 16.09
C ALA A 314 3.61 13.66 15.59
N TRP A 315 2.37 13.18 15.55
CA TRP A 315 1.20 13.99 15.18
C TRP A 315 0.94 15.08 16.23
N LYS A 316 0.89 14.70 17.51
CA LYS A 316 0.66 15.65 18.61
C LYS A 316 1.72 16.74 18.67
N HIS A 317 2.97 16.40 18.40
CA HIS A 317 4.05 17.38 18.30
C HIS A 317 3.86 18.33 17.13
N PHE A 318 3.52 17.80 15.94
CA PHE A 318 3.25 18.64 14.78
C PHE A 318 2.12 19.62 15.03
N ASP A 319 1.00 19.16 15.60
CA ASP A 319 -0.13 20.02 15.97
C ASP A 319 0.25 21.08 17.01
N ALA A 320 1.15 20.74 17.95
CA ALA A 320 1.65 21.69 18.95
C ALA A 320 2.58 22.76 18.36
N MET A 321 3.36 22.41 17.34
CA MET A 321 4.27 23.31 16.61
C MET A 321 3.52 24.22 15.62
N HIS A 322 2.45 23.71 15.00
CA HIS A 322 1.64 24.43 14.02
C HIS A 322 0.19 24.55 14.49
N ARG A 323 -0.02 25.33 15.55
CA ARG A 323 -1.36 25.49 16.17
C ARG A 323 -2.38 26.11 15.22
N ASP A 324 -1.95 27.06 14.41
CA ASP A 324 -2.74 27.70 13.35
C ASP A 324 -3.23 26.69 12.30
N PHE A 325 -2.39 25.70 11.98
CA PHE A 325 -2.78 24.60 11.10
C PHE A 325 -3.71 23.61 11.81
N ALA A 326 -3.47 23.33 13.10
CA ALA A 326 -4.23 22.35 13.87
C ALA A 326 -5.58 22.84 14.38
N GLU A 327 -5.79 24.15 14.44
CA GLU A 327 -7.03 24.79 14.88
C GLU A 327 -8.23 24.41 14.00
N ASP A 328 -8.05 24.40 12.67
CA ASP A 328 -9.09 23.90 11.77
C ASP A 328 -8.95 22.36 11.59
N PRO A 329 -9.91 21.56 12.10
CA PRO A 329 -9.87 20.10 11.98
C PRO A 329 -10.04 19.61 10.55
N ARG A 330 -10.40 20.48 9.59
CA ARG A 330 -10.49 20.12 8.17
C ARG A 330 -9.13 20.14 7.48
N ASN A 331 -8.11 20.73 8.08
CA ASN A 331 -6.77 20.71 7.50
C ASN A 331 -6.22 19.27 7.44
N VAL A 332 -5.64 18.91 6.30
CA VAL A 332 -5.39 17.52 5.93
C VAL A 332 -3.97 17.08 6.30
N ARG A 333 -3.83 15.94 6.99
CA ARG A 333 -2.55 15.28 7.24
C ARG A 333 -2.37 14.15 6.25
N LEU A 334 -1.23 14.14 5.56
CA LEU A 334 -0.94 13.20 4.48
C LEU A 334 0.20 12.26 4.87
N GLY A 335 0.10 11.00 4.46
CA GLY A 335 1.22 10.06 4.41
C GLY A 335 1.61 9.78 2.96
N LEU A 336 2.88 9.45 2.70
CA LEU A 336 3.37 9.09 1.38
C LEU A 336 4.05 7.71 1.41
N CYS A 337 3.83 6.89 0.39
CA CYS A 337 4.63 5.69 0.16
C CYS A 337 5.01 5.55 -1.32
N SER A 338 6.13 4.89 -1.58
CA SER A 338 6.59 4.55 -2.92
C SER A 338 7.41 3.27 -2.89
N ASP A 339 7.22 2.44 -3.91
CA ASP A 339 8.00 1.21 -4.13
C ASP A 339 8.10 0.93 -5.64
N GLY A 340 9.08 0.13 -6.04
CA GLY A 340 9.25 -0.33 -7.40
C GLY A 340 8.35 -1.53 -7.70
N PHE A 341 7.60 -1.48 -8.79
CA PHE A 341 6.81 -2.62 -9.27
C PHE A 341 7.17 -2.99 -10.71
N THR A 342 7.04 -4.28 -11.03
CA THR A 342 7.19 -4.79 -12.40
C THR A 342 5.79 -5.04 -12.99
N PRO A 343 5.32 -4.23 -13.96
CA PRO A 343 4.00 -4.38 -14.56
C PRO A 343 3.86 -5.69 -15.37
N TYR A 344 4.96 -6.18 -15.96
CA TYR A 344 4.97 -7.36 -16.83
C TYR A 344 5.75 -8.50 -16.19
N ILE A 345 5.14 -9.21 -15.23
CA ILE A 345 5.79 -10.31 -14.51
C ILE A 345 6.09 -11.52 -15.44
N GLN A 346 5.40 -11.63 -16.58
CA GLN A 346 5.41 -12.83 -17.44
C GLN A 346 6.14 -12.68 -18.79
N ALA A 347 6.62 -11.50 -19.19
CA ALA A 347 6.96 -11.26 -20.61
C ALA A 347 8.37 -10.73 -20.93
N SER A 348 9.26 -10.48 -19.96
CA SER A 348 10.62 -9.99 -20.29
C SER A 348 11.71 -10.59 -19.40
N ALA A 349 12.81 -11.04 -20.03
CA ALA A 349 14.04 -11.42 -19.36
C ALA A 349 14.75 -10.22 -18.70
N SER A 350 14.41 -8.99 -19.09
CA SER A 350 14.93 -7.76 -18.51
C SER A 350 14.04 -7.25 -17.35
N PRO A 351 14.63 -6.83 -16.21
CA PRO A 351 13.88 -6.25 -15.10
C PRO A 351 13.36 -4.87 -15.50
N TYR A 352 12.03 -4.71 -15.54
CA TYR A 352 11.36 -3.42 -15.68
C TYR A 352 10.79 -2.99 -14.31
N SER A 353 11.20 -1.82 -13.83
CA SER A 353 10.78 -1.25 -12.55
C SER A 353 10.12 0.11 -12.79
N CYS A 354 8.81 0.16 -12.61
CA CYS A 354 8.01 1.39 -12.56
C CYS A 354 7.77 1.77 -11.10
N TRP A 355 7.67 3.06 -10.79
CA TRP A 355 7.58 3.54 -9.40
C TRP A 355 6.34 4.40 -9.19
N PRO A 356 5.25 3.86 -8.60
CA PRO A 356 4.13 4.63 -8.12
C PRO A 356 4.51 5.42 -6.86
N VAL A 357 3.96 6.63 -6.75
CA VAL A 357 3.95 7.43 -5.53
C VAL A 357 2.50 7.56 -5.09
N ILE A 358 2.20 7.07 -3.89
CA ILE A 358 0.86 7.06 -3.32
C ILE A 358 0.82 8.01 -2.13
N VAL A 359 -0.22 8.83 -2.06
CA VAL A 359 -0.48 9.77 -0.97
C VAL A 359 -1.80 9.40 -0.31
N THR A 360 -1.83 9.35 1.03
CA THR A 360 -3.01 8.93 1.79
C THR A 360 -3.41 10.01 2.80
N PRO A 361 -4.69 10.45 2.83
CA PRO A 361 -5.20 11.37 3.84
C PRO A 361 -5.53 10.61 5.13
N TYR A 362 -4.80 10.92 6.20
CA TYR A 362 -5.01 10.34 7.53
C TYR A 362 -6.12 11.04 8.32
N ASN A 363 -6.87 11.96 7.73
CA ASN A 363 -7.98 12.59 8.43
C ASN A 363 -9.15 11.63 8.68
N LEU A 364 -9.28 10.66 7.77
CA LEU A 364 -10.34 9.66 7.72
C LEU A 364 -10.18 8.59 8.80
N PRO A 365 -11.27 7.92 9.21
CA PRO A 365 -11.22 6.83 10.17
C PRO A 365 -10.39 5.63 9.67
N PRO A 366 -9.86 4.77 10.56
CA PRO A 366 -9.03 3.60 10.23
C PRO A 366 -9.65 2.66 9.19
N GLU A 367 -10.97 2.50 9.23
CA GLU A 367 -11.73 1.63 8.32
C GLU A 367 -11.76 2.18 6.88
N MET A 368 -11.48 3.47 6.70
CA MET A 368 -11.51 4.16 5.41
C MET A 368 -10.12 4.52 4.91
N CYS A 369 -9.26 5.11 5.75
CA CYS A 369 -8.06 5.82 5.30
C CYS A 369 -7.07 4.96 4.48
N MET A 370 -7.02 3.64 4.71
CA MET A 370 -6.14 2.71 3.99
C MET A 370 -6.86 1.89 2.91
N THR A 371 -8.08 2.25 2.54
CA THR A 371 -8.83 1.59 1.46
C THR A 371 -8.54 2.24 0.10
N LYS A 372 -8.73 1.48 -0.99
CA LYS A 372 -8.34 1.86 -2.36
C LYS A 372 -8.81 3.27 -2.78
N PRO A 373 -10.06 3.72 -2.51
CA PRO A 373 -10.53 5.04 -2.95
C PRO A 373 -9.74 6.21 -2.36
N TYR A 374 -9.16 6.02 -1.17
CA TYR A 374 -8.44 7.07 -0.43
C TYR A 374 -6.91 6.94 -0.54
N MET A 375 -6.42 5.95 -1.29
CA MET A 375 -4.99 5.84 -1.64
C MET A 375 -4.73 6.56 -2.96
N PHE A 376 -4.27 7.81 -2.88
CA PHE A 376 -4.10 8.65 -4.05
C PHE A 376 -2.79 8.35 -4.79
N LEU A 377 -2.88 7.55 -5.85
CA LEU A 377 -1.80 7.47 -6.84
C LEU A 377 -1.55 8.87 -7.41
N SER A 378 -0.42 9.47 -7.05
CA SER A 378 -0.08 10.87 -7.32
C SER A 378 0.98 10.99 -8.41
N CYS A 379 1.93 10.05 -8.48
CA CYS A 379 2.91 9.99 -9.56
C CYS A 379 3.08 8.56 -10.06
N ILE A 380 3.32 8.39 -11.36
CA ILE A 380 3.84 7.17 -11.96
C ILE A 380 5.16 7.52 -12.65
N ILE A 381 6.26 7.07 -12.05
CA ILE A 381 7.61 7.28 -12.56
C ILE A 381 7.93 6.14 -13.54
N PRO A 382 8.29 6.46 -14.80
CA PRO A 382 8.51 5.46 -15.83
C PRO A 382 9.80 4.65 -15.58
N GLY A 383 9.73 3.35 -15.90
CA GLY A 383 10.87 2.45 -15.91
C GLY A 383 11.82 2.66 -17.10
N PRO A 384 12.71 1.69 -17.39
CA PRO A 384 12.82 0.35 -16.80
C PRO A 384 13.62 0.28 -15.49
N SER A 385 14.38 1.33 -15.16
CA SER A 385 15.28 1.32 -14.00
C SER A 385 14.69 2.10 -12.82
N ASN A 386 15.15 1.78 -11.60
CA ASN A 386 14.79 2.56 -10.42
C ASN A 386 15.30 4.01 -10.54
N PRO A 387 14.59 5.00 -9.98
CA PRO A 387 14.95 6.41 -10.13
C PRO A 387 16.15 6.81 -9.26
N THR A 388 16.57 5.99 -8.30
CA THR A 388 17.66 6.28 -7.36
C THR A 388 17.52 7.65 -6.69
N ASP A 389 18.61 8.42 -6.61
CA ASP A 389 18.61 9.79 -6.09
C ASP A 389 17.76 10.74 -6.98
N GLY A 390 17.55 10.40 -8.25
CA GLY A 390 16.74 11.16 -9.21
C GLY A 390 15.22 11.11 -8.96
N ILE A 391 14.74 10.34 -7.96
CA ILE A 391 13.32 10.34 -7.57
C ILE A 391 12.79 11.74 -7.26
N ASP A 392 13.66 12.61 -6.73
CA ASP A 392 13.30 13.99 -6.36
C ASP A 392 12.86 14.82 -7.57
N VAL A 393 13.41 14.56 -8.76
CA VAL A 393 13.01 15.23 -10.01
C VAL A 393 11.54 14.96 -10.30
N TYR A 394 11.13 13.70 -10.17
CA TYR A 394 9.76 13.28 -10.45
C TYR A 394 8.77 13.70 -9.35
N LEU A 395 9.25 14.00 -8.14
CA LEU A 395 8.43 14.49 -7.04
C LEU A 395 8.16 15.98 -7.10
N GLN A 396 8.86 16.76 -7.94
CA GLN A 396 8.70 18.22 -7.98
C GLN A 396 7.24 18.67 -8.13
N PRO A 397 6.41 18.13 -9.05
CA PRO A 397 5.00 18.55 -9.18
C PRO A 397 4.18 18.28 -7.90
N LEU A 398 4.46 17.17 -7.20
CA LEU A 398 3.80 16.85 -5.93
C LEU A 398 4.23 17.83 -4.82
N ILE A 399 5.50 18.21 -4.78
CA ILE A 399 6.01 19.20 -3.84
C ILE A 399 5.41 20.58 -4.11
N ASP A 400 5.20 20.93 -5.38
CA ASP A 400 4.52 22.18 -5.78
C ASP A 400 3.08 22.21 -5.24
N ASP A 401 2.31 21.12 -5.43
CA ASP A 401 0.95 20.99 -4.85
C ASP A 401 0.97 21.07 -3.31
N LEU A 402 1.94 20.44 -2.65
CA LEU A 402 2.08 20.49 -1.19
C LEU A 402 2.45 21.88 -0.66
N LYS A 403 3.26 22.65 -1.40
CA LYS A 403 3.56 24.05 -1.07
C LYS A 403 2.32 24.93 -1.17
N ARG A 404 1.52 24.77 -2.23
CA ARG A 404 0.23 25.46 -2.37
C ARG A 404 -0.73 25.11 -1.24
N LEU A 405 -0.87 23.82 -0.94
CA LEU A 405 -1.71 23.35 0.15
C LEU A 405 -1.23 23.83 1.53
N TRP A 406 0.06 24.07 1.72
CA TRP A 406 0.53 24.66 2.97
C TRP A 406 0.07 26.10 3.16
N ILE A 407 0.06 26.89 2.08
CA ILE A 407 -0.48 28.27 2.05
C ILE A 407 -2.01 28.22 2.23
N GLY A 408 -2.67 27.35 1.47
CA GLY A 408 -4.09 27.06 1.54
C GLY A 408 -4.81 27.23 0.21
N GLU A 409 -5.82 26.40 -0.01
CA GLU A 409 -6.67 26.41 -1.21
C GLU A 409 -8.14 26.58 -0.81
N LEU A 410 -8.82 27.57 -1.41
CA LEU A 410 -10.25 27.79 -1.19
C LEU A 410 -11.05 26.55 -1.55
N THR A 411 -11.80 26.03 -0.59
CA THR A 411 -12.52 24.76 -0.67
C THR A 411 -13.89 24.91 -0.03
N TYR A 412 -14.89 24.18 -0.53
CA TYR A 412 -16.23 24.16 0.04
C TYR A 412 -16.44 22.84 0.79
N ASP A 413 -16.91 22.93 2.03
CA ASP A 413 -17.30 21.78 2.84
C ASP A 413 -18.82 21.60 2.73
N ILE A 414 -19.25 20.56 2.02
CA ILE A 414 -20.68 20.29 1.81
C ILE A 414 -21.40 19.92 3.12
N ALA A 415 -20.70 19.27 4.06
CA ALA A 415 -21.30 18.84 5.32
C ALA A 415 -21.59 20.04 6.23
N ARG A 416 -20.76 21.08 6.18
CA ARG A 416 -20.92 22.32 6.94
C ARG A 416 -21.56 23.46 6.15
N LYS A 417 -21.75 23.28 4.84
CA LYS A 417 -22.23 24.29 3.90
C LYS A 417 -21.44 25.61 3.97
N GLU A 418 -20.12 25.53 4.08
CA GLU A 418 -19.28 26.72 4.21
C GLU A 418 -18.01 26.64 3.35
N ASN A 419 -17.53 27.80 2.92
CA ASN A 419 -16.22 27.92 2.29
C ASN A 419 -15.14 28.08 3.36
N PHE A 420 -14.02 27.39 3.17
CA PHE A 420 -12.86 27.50 4.05
C PHE A 420 -11.57 27.41 3.24
N THR A 421 -10.47 27.82 3.87
CA THR A 421 -9.14 27.70 3.27
C THR A 421 -8.55 26.36 3.71
N MET A 422 -8.67 25.34 2.86
CA MET A 422 -8.12 24.02 3.13
C MET A 422 -6.60 24.06 3.06
N ARG A 423 -5.94 23.67 4.15
CA ARG A 423 -4.49 23.42 4.16
C ARG A 423 -4.19 21.94 4.24
N ALA A 424 -3.02 21.52 3.74
CA ALA A 424 -2.54 20.15 3.94
C ALA A 424 -1.05 20.11 4.27
N ALA A 425 -0.64 19.07 5.01
CA ALA A 425 0.75 18.81 5.38
C ALA A 425 1.10 17.33 5.24
N LEU A 426 2.21 17.06 4.56
CA LEU A 426 2.83 15.74 4.52
C LEU A 426 3.54 15.44 5.84
N MET A 427 3.04 14.48 6.58
CA MET A 427 3.54 14.11 7.90
C MET A 427 4.81 13.27 7.82
N TRP A 428 4.81 12.24 6.98
CA TRP A 428 5.92 11.31 6.84
C TRP A 428 5.79 10.43 5.60
N THR A 429 6.87 9.74 5.26
CA THR A 429 6.86 8.64 4.29
C THR A 429 6.85 7.28 4.98
N ILE A 430 6.31 6.23 4.36
CA ILE A 430 6.38 4.83 4.82
C ILE A 430 6.87 3.99 3.65
N ASN A 431 8.08 3.43 3.74
CA ASN A 431 8.64 2.65 2.64
C ASN A 431 9.56 1.52 3.15
N ASP A 432 9.92 0.60 2.26
CA ASP A 432 11.01 -0.33 2.53
C ASP A 432 12.36 0.40 2.69
N PHE A 433 13.41 -0.32 3.10
CA PHE A 433 14.69 0.32 3.41
C PHE A 433 15.42 0.90 2.17
N PRO A 434 15.40 0.25 0.99
CA PRO A 434 15.85 0.87 -0.26
C PRO A 434 15.12 2.18 -0.62
N ALA A 435 13.78 2.20 -0.65
CA ALA A 435 13.00 3.38 -0.98
C ALA A 435 13.14 4.48 0.07
N TYR A 436 13.28 4.12 1.35
CA TYR A 436 13.68 5.05 2.41
C TYR A 436 14.95 5.82 2.01
N GLY A 437 15.97 5.11 1.50
CA GLY A 437 17.23 5.76 1.15
C GLY A 437 17.09 6.76 0.01
N MET A 438 16.33 6.40 -1.02
CA MET A 438 16.06 7.28 -2.16
C MET A 438 15.27 8.54 -1.77
N LEU A 439 14.25 8.40 -0.93
CA LEU A 439 13.38 9.50 -0.52
C LEU A 439 14.03 10.41 0.54
N SER A 440 14.79 9.83 1.47
CA SER A 440 15.46 10.61 2.52
C SER A 440 16.76 11.26 2.07
N GLY A 441 17.43 10.69 1.05
CA GLY A 441 18.79 11.04 0.68
C GLY A 441 19.84 10.42 1.60
N TRP A 442 19.48 9.47 2.47
CA TRP A 442 20.43 8.71 3.28
C TRP A 442 20.73 7.35 2.63
N SER A 443 21.99 7.10 2.28
CA SER A 443 22.40 5.80 1.75
C SER A 443 22.20 4.70 2.80
N THR A 444 21.35 3.73 2.46
CA THR A 444 21.08 2.53 3.28
C THR A 444 22.11 1.42 3.06
N HIS A 445 23.21 1.72 2.38
CA HIS A 445 24.27 0.78 2.04
C HIS A 445 25.55 1.02 2.87
N GLY A 446 26.34 -0.03 3.05
CA GLY A 446 27.62 0.02 3.74
C GLY A 446 27.52 0.13 5.27
N LYS A 447 28.65 0.45 5.93
CA LYS A 447 28.77 0.40 7.39
C LYS A 447 27.83 1.36 8.13
N LEU A 448 27.55 2.52 7.55
CA LEU A 448 26.71 3.58 8.13
C LEU A 448 25.24 3.51 7.68
N ALA A 449 24.76 2.35 7.23
CA ALA A 449 23.41 2.20 6.68
C ALA A 449 22.29 2.71 7.60
N CYS A 450 22.43 2.55 8.92
CA CYS A 450 21.41 2.98 9.88
C CYS A 450 21.38 4.52 10.02
N PRO A 451 20.28 5.20 9.66
CA PRO A 451 20.14 6.66 9.74
C PRO A 451 20.08 7.17 11.18
N HIS A 452 19.76 6.31 12.16
CA HIS A 452 19.73 6.66 13.57
C HIS A 452 21.07 6.48 14.27
N CYS A 453 21.78 5.37 14.00
CA CYS A 453 23.10 5.13 14.59
C CYS A 453 24.18 6.00 13.94
N MET A 454 24.06 6.27 12.63
CA MET A 454 25.04 7.03 11.85
C MET A 454 26.48 6.55 12.10
N LYS A 455 27.43 7.48 12.26
CA LYS A 455 28.85 7.21 12.62
C LYS A 455 29.04 6.48 13.95
N HIS A 456 28.03 6.43 14.81
CA HIS A 456 28.11 5.73 16.10
C HIS A 456 27.73 4.25 15.98
N THR A 457 27.49 3.74 14.77
CA THR A 457 27.33 2.30 14.52
C THR A 457 28.57 1.51 14.96
N LYS A 458 28.36 0.30 15.51
CA LYS A 458 29.42 -0.65 15.88
C LYS A 458 29.62 -1.76 14.84
N SER A 459 29.03 -1.56 13.65
CA SER A 459 29.09 -2.53 12.56
C SER A 459 30.53 -2.81 12.13
N PHE A 460 30.77 -4.04 11.67
CA PHE A 460 32.08 -4.49 11.24
C PHE A 460 31.98 -5.32 9.96
N TYR A 461 33.10 -5.49 9.26
CA TYR A 461 33.15 -6.23 8.02
C TYR A 461 33.49 -7.71 8.30
N LEU A 462 32.69 -8.61 7.72
CA LEU A 462 32.96 -10.04 7.71
C LEU A 462 33.95 -10.37 6.60
N LYS A 463 35.11 -10.92 6.96
CA LYS A 463 36.24 -11.12 6.05
C LYS A 463 35.86 -12.11 4.94
N GLU A 464 35.30 -13.25 5.31
CA GLU A 464 34.96 -14.32 4.37
C GLU A 464 33.57 -14.10 3.75
N GLY A 465 32.63 -13.58 4.54
CA GLY A 465 31.28 -13.22 4.12
C GLY A 465 31.19 -12.03 3.17
N GLY A 466 32.23 -11.19 3.12
CA GLY A 466 32.36 -10.05 2.20
C GLY A 466 31.33 -8.93 2.43
N LYS A 467 30.78 -8.82 3.64
CA LYS A 467 29.64 -7.96 3.96
C LYS A 467 29.77 -7.32 5.34
N THR A 468 29.18 -6.14 5.48
CA THR A 468 29.00 -5.52 6.81
C THR A 468 27.98 -6.32 7.62
N SER A 469 28.31 -6.60 8.88
CA SER A 469 27.42 -7.20 9.88
C SER A 469 27.13 -6.22 11.01
N TRP A 470 25.90 -6.27 11.50
CA TRP A 470 25.44 -5.57 12.70
C TRP A 470 25.27 -6.52 13.90
N PHE A 471 25.84 -7.71 13.81
CA PHE A 471 25.90 -8.65 14.92
C PHE A 471 26.46 -7.97 16.17
N ASP A 472 25.80 -8.16 17.31
CA ASP A 472 26.22 -7.62 18.60
C ASP A 472 26.36 -6.09 18.68
N CYS A 473 25.73 -5.35 17.76
CA CYS A 473 25.72 -3.88 17.79
C CYS A 473 24.64 -3.32 18.73
N HIS A 474 23.74 -4.18 19.23
CA HIS A 474 22.50 -3.77 19.88
C HIS A 474 22.53 -3.89 21.40
N ARG A 475 23.54 -4.54 22.01
CA ARG A 475 23.64 -4.69 23.48
C ARG A 475 23.66 -3.35 24.20
N ARG A 476 24.21 -2.32 23.55
CA ARG A 476 24.26 -0.94 24.04
C ARG A 476 22.88 -0.30 24.26
N PHE A 477 21.81 -0.89 23.76
CA PHE A 477 20.44 -0.42 24.00
C PHE A 477 19.80 -1.00 25.26
N LEU A 478 20.35 -2.07 25.85
CA LEU A 478 19.89 -2.65 27.12
C LEU A 478 20.25 -1.73 28.31
N PRO A 479 19.59 -1.84 29.48
CA PRO A 479 19.99 -1.18 30.71
C PRO A 479 21.45 -1.43 31.06
N GLU A 480 22.12 -0.45 31.65
CA GLU A 480 23.55 -0.51 31.97
C GLU A 480 23.92 -1.68 32.91
N ASN A 481 23.02 -2.03 33.82
CA ASN A 481 23.16 -3.16 34.74
C ASN A 481 22.71 -4.51 34.15
N HIS A 482 22.25 -4.57 32.89
CA HIS A 482 21.73 -5.80 32.30
C HIS A 482 22.84 -6.85 32.12
N GLN A 483 22.59 -8.10 32.54
CA GLN A 483 23.59 -9.17 32.57
C GLN A 483 24.25 -9.44 31.21
N PHE A 484 23.52 -9.35 30.10
CA PHE A 484 24.04 -9.60 28.74
C PHE A 484 25.18 -8.64 28.34
N ARG A 485 25.21 -7.42 28.89
CA ARG A 485 26.30 -6.47 28.66
C ARG A 485 27.66 -6.98 29.16
N ARG A 486 27.67 -7.82 30.21
CA ARG A 486 28.88 -8.35 30.85
C ARG A 486 29.30 -9.73 30.33
N LYS A 487 28.51 -10.37 29.46
CA LYS A 487 28.79 -11.70 28.93
C LYS A 487 29.79 -11.62 27.77
N LYS A 488 31.03 -12.01 28.05
CA LYS A 488 32.17 -11.92 27.12
C LYS A 488 32.08 -12.82 25.89
N ASN A 489 31.50 -14.01 26.03
CA ASN A 489 31.62 -15.07 25.01
C ASN A 489 30.27 -15.59 24.49
N LEU A 490 29.15 -15.01 24.93
CA LEU A 490 27.82 -15.39 24.41
C LEU A 490 27.47 -14.70 23.08
N PHE A 491 28.14 -13.58 22.78
CA PHE A 491 27.88 -12.74 21.61
C PHE A 491 29.17 -12.61 20.80
N LYS A 492 29.73 -11.39 20.69
CA LYS A 492 31.05 -11.19 20.10
C LYS A 492 32.16 -11.65 21.04
N LEU A 493 33.12 -12.39 20.51
CA LEU A 493 34.26 -12.99 21.22
C LEU A 493 34.96 -11.97 22.12
N ASN A 494 35.18 -12.35 23.39
CA ASN A 494 35.88 -11.56 24.40
C ASN A 494 35.39 -10.10 24.55
N THR A 495 34.11 -9.83 24.25
CA THR A 495 33.58 -8.46 24.21
C THR A 495 32.57 -8.20 25.33
N ILE A 496 32.82 -7.15 26.12
CA ILE A 496 31.84 -6.54 27.03
C ILE A 496 31.29 -5.24 26.43
N GLU A 497 30.05 -4.91 26.75
CA GLU A 497 29.39 -3.69 26.26
C GLU A 497 29.21 -2.68 27.39
N THR A 498 29.97 -1.58 27.34
CA THR A 498 29.93 -0.48 28.31
C THR A 498 29.22 0.75 27.76
N ASP A 499 29.00 0.85 26.45
CA ASP A 499 28.49 2.07 25.84
C ASP A 499 26.97 2.21 26.07
N GLY A 500 26.53 3.46 26.16
CA GLY A 500 25.11 3.81 26.08
C GLY A 500 24.57 3.74 24.64
N PRO A 501 23.26 3.87 24.44
CA PRO A 501 22.67 3.97 23.11
C PRO A 501 23.28 5.16 22.33
N PRO A 502 23.28 5.14 20.98
CA PRO A 502 23.72 6.29 20.19
C PRO A 502 22.96 7.57 20.57
N PRO A 503 23.60 8.75 20.49
CA PRO A 503 22.93 10.02 20.74
C PRO A 503 21.71 10.19 19.83
N LYS A 504 20.59 10.64 20.40
CA LYS A 504 19.43 11.05 19.60
C LYS A 504 19.73 12.40 18.97
N ILE A 505 19.52 12.50 17.65
CA ILE A 505 19.69 13.73 16.90
C ILE A 505 18.32 14.37 16.72
N THR A 506 18.22 15.66 17.00
CA THR A 506 17.01 16.46 16.82
C THR A 506 16.74 16.76 15.35
N SER A 507 15.51 17.14 15.03
CA SER A 507 15.15 17.49 13.65
C SER A 507 15.92 18.69 13.11
N TYR A 508 16.19 19.70 13.94
CA TYR A 508 16.99 20.87 13.56
C TYR A 508 18.45 20.49 13.28
N GLU A 509 19.07 19.65 14.12
CA GLU A 509 20.44 19.18 13.86
C GLU A 509 20.54 18.33 12.58
N VAL A 510 19.50 17.56 12.24
CA VAL A 510 19.45 16.87 10.95
C VAL A 510 19.37 17.90 9.82
N PHE A 511 18.51 18.92 9.94
CA PHE A 511 18.37 19.98 8.94
C PHE A 511 19.69 20.72 8.72
N ASP A 512 20.39 21.11 9.79
CA ASP A 512 21.67 21.82 9.69
C ASP A 512 22.70 21.01 8.88
N ARG A 513 22.73 19.68 9.07
CA ARG A 513 23.64 18.78 8.33
C ARG A 513 23.28 18.64 6.85
N VAL A 514 22.00 18.68 6.49
CA VAL A 514 21.54 18.47 5.10
C VAL A 514 21.33 19.78 4.34
N SER A 515 21.22 20.91 5.03
CA SER A 515 20.95 22.23 4.45
C SER A 515 22.00 22.64 3.42
N GLY A 516 23.27 22.33 3.69
CA GLY A 516 24.41 22.58 2.80
C GLY A 516 24.60 21.58 1.66
N LEU A 517 23.78 20.52 1.59
CA LEU A 517 23.84 19.55 0.49
C LEU A 517 23.05 20.07 -0.72
N GLN A 518 23.49 19.67 -1.91
CA GLN A 518 22.81 20.02 -3.15
C GLN A 518 21.52 19.20 -3.29
N ARG A 519 20.48 19.82 -3.86
CA ARG A 519 19.29 19.11 -4.33
C ARG A 519 19.60 18.46 -5.68
N PHE A 520 19.16 17.22 -5.88
CA PHE A 520 19.35 16.54 -7.16
C PHE A 520 18.72 17.32 -8.35
N PRO A 521 17.49 17.87 -8.25
CA PRO A 521 16.90 18.70 -9.31
C PRO A 521 17.74 19.89 -9.79
N ASP A 522 18.63 20.42 -8.94
CA ASP A 522 19.46 21.58 -9.28
C ASP A 522 20.73 21.22 -10.06
N VAL A 523 21.17 19.96 -9.96
CA VAL A 523 22.46 19.49 -10.51
C VAL A 523 22.31 18.40 -11.56
N GLY A 524 21.16 17.72 -11.60
CA GLY A 524 20.84 16.64 -12.54
C GLY A 524 21.69 15.38 -12.42
N LYS A 525 22.54 15.28 -11.38
CA LYS A 525 23.46 14.16 -11.16
C LYS A 525 23.76 13.94 -9.68
N ARG A 526 24.31 12.77 -9.37
CA ARG A 526 24.73 12.42 -8.02
C ARG A 526 26.03 13.13 -7.64
N THR A 527 26.05 13.75 -6.46
CA THR A 527 27.24 14.42 -5.91
C THR A 527 27.85 13.57 -4.79
N ARG A 528 29.19 13.49 -4.76
CA ARG A 528 29.93 12.85 -3.66
C ARG A 528 30.35 13.92 -2.66
N TYR A 529 30.00 13.73 -1.39
CA TYR A 529 30.32 14.66 -0.32
C TYR A 529 31.51 14.18 0.51
N VAL A 530 32.30 15.13 1.01
CA VAL A 530 33.45 14.85 1.90
C VAL A 530 32.95 14.17 3.17
N GLY A 531 33.60 13.07 3.56
CA GLY A 531 33.21 12.29 4.74
C GLY A 531 32.06 11.30 4.49
N TYR A 532 31.55 11.17 3.25
CA TYR A 532 30.61 10.12 2.88
C TYR A 532 31.21 8.72 3.11
N GLY A 533 30.44 7.84 3.75
CA GLY A 533 30.87 6.49 4.11
C GLY A 533 31.75 6.42 5.36
N GLU A 534 32.17 7.55 5.92
CA GLU A 534 33.02 7.64 7.11
C GLU A 534 32.32 8.33 8.28
N SER A 535 31.86 9.57 8.05
CA SER A 535 31.19 10.40 9.05
C SER A 535 29.68 10.49 8.86
N HIS A 536 29.20 10.34 7.62
CA HIS A 536 27.79 10.37 7.25
C HIS A 536 27.51 9.50 6.01
N ASN A 537 26.23 9.25 5.72
CA ASN A 537 25.79 8.53 4.53
C ASN A 537 24.83 9.33 3.63
N TRP A 538 24.69 10.64 3.85
CA TRP A 538 23.92 11.52 2.96
C TRP A 538 24.44 11.55 1.51
N THR A 539 23.52 11.41 0.54
CA THR A 539 23.77 11.43 -0.90
C THR A 539 23.19 12.66 -1.59
N LYS A 540 22.28 13.37 -0.92
CA LYS A 540 21.61 14.60 -1.41
C LYS A 540 20.86 15.30 -0.28
N ARG A 541 20.45 16.55 -0.52
CA ARG A 541 19.31 17.15 0.21
C ARG A 541 18.03 16.68 -0.47
N SER A 542 17.24 15.88 0.24
CA SER A 542 15.91 15.45 -0.24
C SER A 542 15.00 16.65 -0.56
N ILE A 543 14.21 16.55 -1.63
CA ILE A 543 13.24 17.57 -2.01
C ILE A 543 12.18 17.86 -0.94
N PHE A 544 11.90 16.92 -0.03
CA PHE A 544 10.94 17.16 1.06
C PHE A 544 11.38 18.30 2.01
N TRP A 545 12.68 18.59 2.09
CA TRP A 545 13.20 19.73 2.87
C TRP A 545 12.79 21.10 2.30
N ASP A 546 12.24 21.15 1.08
CA ASP A 546 11.69 22.37 0.49
C ASP A 546 10.28 22.70 1.03
N LEU A 547 9.65 21.78 1.78
CA LEU A 547 8.40 22.03 2.48
C LEU A 547 8.67 22.80 3.78
N PRO A 548 8.02 23.95 4.03
CA PRO A 548 8.36 24.85 5.14
C PRO A 548 8.33 24.22 6.54
N TYR A 549 7.44 23.24 6.74
CA TYR A 549 7.19 22.57 8.02
C TYR A 549 7.98 21.25 8.18
N TRP A 550 8.66 20.75 7.15
CA TRP A 550 9.27 19.40 7.19
C TRP A 550 10.36 19.25 8.25
N LYS A 551 11.07 20.35 8.56
CA LYS A 551 12.07 20.43 9.62
C LYS A 551 11.48 20.27 11.02
N ASP A 552 10.19 20.56 11.19
CA ASP A 552 9.50 20.50 12.48
C ASP A 552 8.91 19.09 12.76
N ASN A 553 8.87 18.21 11.75
CA ASN A 553 8.42 16.83 11.92
C ASN A 553 9.38 16.03 12.84
N LEU A 554 8.85 15.37 13.88
CA LEU A 554 9.64 14.44 14.71
C LEU A 554 10.05 13.16 13.95
N LEU A 555 9.16 12.68 13.09
CA LEU A 555 9.34 11.49 12.26
C LEU A 555 9.06 11.86 10.82
N ARG A 556 10.08 11.75 9.96
CA ARG A 556 9.99 12.10 8.53
C ARG A 556 9.84 10.89 7.63
N HIS A 557 10.58 9.83 7.93
CA HIS A 557 10.63 8.62 7.13
C HIS A 557 10.49 7.41 8.06
N ASN A 558 9.45 6.62 7.83
CA ASN A 558 9.15 5.39 8.54
C ASN A 558 9.45 4.18 7.63
N LEU A 559 9.71 3.05 8.27
CA LEU A 559 9.94 1.79 7.58
C LEU A 559 8.64 0.99 7.48
N ASP A 560 8.43 0.33 6.34
CA ASP A 560 7.38 -0.66 6.16
C ASP A 560 7.69 -1.90 7.00
N VAL A 561 7.01 -2.01 8.13
CA VAL A 561 7.14 -3.11 9.08
C VAL A 561 6.75 -4.45 8.46
N MET A 562 5.68 -4.51 7.65
CA MET A 562 5.20 -5.76 7.05
C MET A 562 6.23 -6.32 6.07
N HIS A 563 6.86 -5.44 5.28
CA HIS A 563 7.94 -5.84 4.38
C HIS A 563 9.18 -6.30 5.16
N ILE A 564 9.54 -5.61 6.26
CA ILE A 564 10.66 -6.01 7.12
C ILE A 564 10.39 -7.38 7.77
N GLU A 565 9.20 -7.58 8.33
CA GLU A 565 8.81 -8.84 8.94
C GLU A 565 8.83 -9.98 7.94
N LYS A 566 8.34 -9.77 6.72
CA LYS A 566 8.46 -10.74 5.64
C LYS A 566 9.93 -11.13 5.40
N ASN A 567 10.81 -10.16 5.22
CA ASN A 567 12.24 -10.43 4.97
C ASN A 567 12.91 -11.15 6.15
N PHE A 568 12.54 -10.80 7.37
CA PHE A 568 13.02 -11.47 8.58
C PHE A 568 12.50 -12.91 8.68
N CYS A 569 11.20 -13.12 8.44
CA CYS A 569 10.56 -14.43 8.38
C CYS A 569 11.24 -15.34 7.35
N ASP A 570 11.42 -14.85 6.12
CA ASP A 570 12.08 -15.60 5.04
C ASP A 570 13.51 -16.01 5.44
N ASN A 571 14.28 -15.13 6.09
CA ASN A 571 15.62 -15.45 6.58
C ASN A 571 15.61 -16.51 7.70
N ILE A 572 14.68 -16.43 8.66
CA ILE A 572 14.50 -17.46 9.69
C ILE A 572 14.17 -18.79 9.05
N LEU A 573 13.15 -18.84 8.20
CA LEU A 573 12.70 -20.06 7.54
C LEU A 573 13.82 -20.70 6.73
N HIS A 574 14.53 -19.92 5.91
CA HIS A 574 15.62 -20.44 5.10
C HIS A 574 16.79 -20.96 5.92
N THR A 575 17.05 -20.35 7.09
CA THR A 575 18.14 -20.75 7.98
C THR A 575 17.79 -21.98 8.81
N VAL A 576 16.62 -21.96 9.46
CA VAL A 576 16.12 -23.06 10.31
C VAL A 576 15.78 -24.29 9.49
N MET A 577 15.09 -24.16 8.35
CA MET A 577 14.80 -25.30 7.46
C MET A 577 16.01 -25.71 6.60
N ASN A 578 17.17 -25.07 6.78
CA ASN A 578 18.43 -25.35 6.07
C ASN A 578 18.27 -25.40 4.54
N VAL A 579 17.57 -24.42 3.97
CA VAL A 579 17.28 -24.37 2.53
C VAL A 579 18.56 -24.09 1.75
N SER A 580 18.97 -25.05 0.91
CA SER A 580 20.19 -24.94 0.10
C SER A 580 20.20 -23.65 -0.74
N GLY A 581 21.35 -22.98 -0.76
CA GLY A 581 21.57 -21.70 -1.45
C GLY A 581 20.93 -20.46 -0.81
N LYS A 582 20.03 -20.63 0.17
CA LYS A 582 19.34 -19.51 0.84
C LYS A 582 19.62 -19.40 2.34
N THR A 583 20.03 -20.49 2.98
CA THR A 583 20.42 -20.49 4.39
C THR A 583 21.55 -19.50 4.68
N LYS A 584 21.42 -18.77 5.80
CA LYS A 584 22.45 -17.84 6.25
C LYS A 584 23.60 -18.55 6.98
N ASP A 585 23.37 -19.79 7.41
CA ASP A 585 24.39 -20.72 7.90
C ASP A 585 25.17 -21.37 6.73
N ASN A 586 25.99 -20.58 6.03
CA ASN A 586 26.84 -21.05 4.93
C ASN A 586 28.31 -21.18 5.34
N GLU A 587 29.14 -21.82 4.51
CA GLU A 587 30.57 -22.05 4.78
C GLU A 587 31.33 -20.77 5.09
N LYS A 588 31.06 -19.67 4.36
CA LYS A 588 31.66 -18.35 4.63
C LYS A 588 31.32 -17.85 6.02
N ALA A 589 30.04 -17.95 6.43
CA ALA A 589 29.63 -17.61 7.79
C ALA A 589 30.32 -18.48 8.86
N ARG A 590 30.57 -19.76 8.55
CA ARG A 590 31.27 -20.70 9.43
C ARG A 590 32.78 -20.43 9.54
N LEU A 591 33.40 -19.89 8.50
CA LEU A 591 34.79 -19.42 8.54
C LEU A 591 34.96 -18.11 9.30
N ASP A 592 33.99 -17.19 9.20
CA ASP A 592 33.98 -15.95 10.00
C ASP A 592 33.64 -16.21 11.48
N LEU A 593 32.97 -17.31 11.79
CA LEU A 593 32.49 -17.64 13.14
C LEU A 593 33.61 -17.64 14.20
N PRO A 594 34.74 -18.36 14.06
CA PRO A 594 35.81 -18.35 15.06
C PRO A 594 36.51 -16.99 15.20
N LEU A 595 36.41 -16.10 14.20
CA LEU A 595 36.98 -14.75 14.27
C LEU A 595 36.15 -13.81 15.16
N HIS A 596 34.86 -14.13 15.36
CA HIS A 596 33.91 -13.20 15.96
C HIS A 596 33.08 -13.80 17.09
N CYS A 597 33.01 -15.12 17.25
CA CYS A 597 32.17 -15.80 18.23
C CYS A 597 32.94 -16.98 18.86
N ASN A 598 32.58 -17.36 20.08
CA ASN A 598 33.09 -18.58 20.73
C ASN A 598 32.09 -19.72 20.59
N ARG A 599 32.11 -20.45 19.46
CA ARG A 599 31.18 -21.56 19.14
C ARG A 599 31.90 -22.73 18.46
N PRO A 600 32.84 -23.40 19.17
CA PRO A 600 33.69 -24.45 18.58
C PRO A 600 32.89 -25.62 18.00
N GLU A 601 31.72 -25.92 18.57
CA GLU A 601 30.80 -26.95 18.08
C GLU A 601 30.22 -26.66 16.69
N MET A 602 30.31 -25.40 16.24
CA MET A 602 29.84 -24.93 14.95
C MET A 602 30.98 -24.62 13.97
N GLU A 603 32.25 -24.81 14.32
CA GLU A 603 33.35 -24.52 13.39
C GLU A 603 33.43 -25.56 12.26
N LEU A 604 33.96 -25.17 11.09
CA LEU A 604 34.24 -26.12 10.02
C LEU A 604 35.35 -27.07 10.45
N GLN A 605 35.12 -28.38 10.31
CA GLN A 605 36.09 -29.40 10.67
C GLN A 605 36.83 -29.86 9.42
N ARG A 606 38.15 -29.74 9.40
CA ARG A 606 38.96 -30.23 8.28
C ARG A 606 39.06 -31.75 8.36
N LEU A 607 38.59 -32.43 7.32
CA LEU A 607 38.67 -33.88 7.18
C LEU A 607 40.06 -34.30 6.69
N PRO A 608 40.47 -35.57 6.90
CA PRO A 608 41.77 -36.08 6.44
C PRO A 608 41.99 -35.97 4.92
N ASN A 609 40.90 -35.96 4.14
CA ASN A 609 40.94 -35.80 2.68
C ASN A 609 41.07 -34.34 2.22
N GLY A 610 41.29 -33.40 3.14
CA GLY A 610 41.42 -31.98 2.87
C GLY A 610 40.09 -31.22 2.67
N LYS A 611 38.94 -31.91 2.61
CA LYS A 611 37.62 -31.29 2.54
C LYS A 611 37.19 -30.78 3.92
N TYR A 612 36.24 -29.84 3.95
CA TYR A 612 35.61 -29.39 5.19
C TYR A 612 34.29 -30.14 5.44
N LEU A 613 34.09 -30.58 6.67
CA LEU A 613 32.81 -31.01 7.20
C LEU A 613 32.17 -29.81 7.92
N LYS A 614 30.91 -29.50 7.58
CA LYS A 614 30.11 -28.50 8.27
C LYS A 614 29.21 -29.19 9.31
N PRO A 615 29.47 -29.07 10.63
CA PRO A 615 28.62 -29.67 11.65
C PRO A 615 27.19 -29.12 11.59
N LYS A 616 26.19 -29.98 11.83
CA LYS A 616 24.78 -29.57 11.90
C LYS A 616 24.61 -28.50 13.00
N ALA A 617 24.02 -27.35 12.64
CA ALA A 617 23.69 -26.34 13.64
C ALA A 617 22.55 -26.81 14.54
N VAL A 618 22.60 -26.43 15.82
CA VAL A 618 21.53 -26.73 16.80
C VAL A 618 20.18 -26.11 16.45
N PHE A 619 20.17 -25.06 15.62
CA PHE A 619 18.98 -24.36 15.15
C PHE A 619 18.50 -24.83 13.76
N ALA A 620 19.18 -25.79 13.13
CA ALA A 620 18.82 -26.30 11.81
C ALA A 620 18.03 -27.61 11.93
N LEU A 621 16.92 -27.71 11.20
CA LEU A 621 16.15 -28.93 11.05
C LEU A 621 16.88 -29.94 10.17
N THR A 622 16.63 -31.23 10.40
CA THR A 622 16.90 -32.28 9.41
C THR A 622 15.98 -32.13 8.21
N SER A 623 16.31 -32.81 7.11
CA SER A 623 15.43 -32.88 5.94
C SER A 623 14.05 -33.39 6.35
N ASP A 624 13.95 -34.45 7.14
CA ASP A 624 12.66 -35.06 7.48
C ASP A 624 11.83 -34.16 8.40
N GLU A 625 12.48 -33.52 9.39
CA GLU A 625 11.82 -32.49 10.21
C GLU A 625 11.27 -31.35 9.34
N ALA A 626 12.06 -30.82 8.39
CA ALA A 626 11.61 -29.77 7.49
C ALA A 626 10.44 -30.21 6.59
N LYS A 627 10.43 -31.47 6.13
CA LYS A 627 9.30 -32.06 5.38
C LYS A 627 8.05 -32.17 6.24
N SER A 628 8.19 -32.56 7.51
CA SER A 628 7.07 -32.61 8.47
C SER A 628 6.46 -31.22 8.67
N VAL A 629 7.27 -30.17 8.77
CA VAL A 629 6.75 -28.78 8.84
C VAL A 629 5.95 -28.42 7.60
N CYS A 630 6.47 -28.73 6.40
CA CYS A 630 5.75 -28.48 5.15
C CYS A 630 4.43 -29.28 5.06
N MET A 631 4.42 -30.52 5.53
CA MET A 631 3.22 -31.36 5.52
C MET A 631 2.16 -30.82 6.47
N TRP A 632 2.56 -30.47 7.70
CA TRP A 632 1.69 -29.80 8.66
C TRP A 632 1.10 -28.51 8.08
N LEU A 633 1.90 -27.68 7.40
CA LEU A 633 1.41 -26.44 6.78
C LEU A 633 0.41 -26.71 5.62
N LYS A 634 0.53 -27.85 4.92
CA LYS A 634 -0.46 -28.25 3.91
C LYS A 634 -1.81 -28.65 4.50
N GLU A 635 -1.77 -29.26 5.68
CA GLU A 635 -2.96 -29.71 6.41
C GLU A 635 -3.60 -28.60 7.22
N LEU A 636 -2.85 -27.55 7.56
CA LEU A 636 -3.33 -26.40 8.30
C LEU A 636 -4.57 -25.79 7.64
N ARG A 637 -5.59 -25.54 8.46
CA ARG A 637 -6.81 -24.81 8.09
C ARG A 637 -6.96 -23.65 9.07
N MET A 638 -7.20 -22.46 8.54
CA MET A 638 -7.37 -21.24 9.30
C MET A 638 -8.80 -20.71 9.11
N PRO A 639 -9.33 -19.90 10.04
CA PRO A 639 -10.60 -19.21 9.85
C PRO A 639 -10.59 -18.36 8.56
N ASP A 640 -11.76 -18.21 7.95
CA ASP A 640 -11.90 -17.38 6.76
C ASP A 640 -11.46 -15.93 7.03
N GLY A 641 -10.78 -15.32 6.05
CA GLY A 641 -10.20 -13.99 6.17
C GLY A 641 -8.99 -13.83 7.08
N TYR A 642 -8.51 -14.87 7.79
CA TYR A 642 -7.40 -14.74 8.74
C TYR A 642 -6.00 -14.76 8.08
N SER A 643 -5.75 -15.68 7.15
CA SER A 643 -4.51 -15.75 6.35
C SER A 643 -4.82 -16.22 4.94
N SER A 644 -3.87 -16.10 4.02
CA SER A 644 -4.04 -16.77 2.72
C SER A 644 -3.90 -18.30 2.87
N ASN A 645 -4.17 -19.03 1.79
CA ASN A 645 -4.00 -20.47 1.75
C ASN A 645 -2.51 -20.86 1.80
N LEU A 646 -1.97 -20.99 3.02
CA LEU A 646 -0.56 -21.33 3.30
C LEU A 646 -0.14 -22.68 2.71
N ALA A 647 -1.07 -23.60 2.45
CA ALA A 647 -0.76 -24.89 1.83
C ALA A 647 -0.11 -24.74 0.45
N ARG A 648 -0.44 -23.67 -0.29
CA ARG A 648 0.18 -23.34 -1.59
C ARG A 648 1.65 -22.95 -1.47
N CYS A 649 2.07 -22.52 -0.28
CA CYS A 649 3.44 -22.09 -0.03
C CYS A 649 4.38 -23.26 0.30
N ALA A 650 3.84 -24.45 0.61
CA ALA A 650 4.62 -25.59 1.10
C ALA A 650 5.05 -26.56 -0.01
N ASP A 651 6.37 -26.73 -0.17
CA ASP A 651 7.01 -27.73 -1.02
C ASP A 651 7.53 -28.87 -0.12
N VAL A 652 6.71 -29.91 0.06
CA VAL A 652 7.01 -31.05 0.93
C VAL A 652 8.21 -31.83 0.40
N ASN A 653 8.31 -32.07 -0.90
CA ASN A 653 9.40 -32.86 -1.46
C ASN A 653 10.78 -32.23 -1.20
N LYS A 654 10.85 -30.90 -1.27
CA LYS A 654 12.09 -30.15 -1.06
C LYS A 654 12.23 -29.57 0.36
N GLY A 655 11.28 -29.85 1.27
CA GLY A 655 11.31 -29.40 2.66
C GLY A 655 11.47 -27.88 2.80
N ARG A 656 10.72 -27.09 2.02
CA ARG A 656 10.85 -25.61 2.01
C ARG A 656 9.54 -24.89 1.77
N LEU A 657 9.49 -23.63 2.19
CA LEU A 657 8.39 -22.71 1.93
C LEU A 657 8.75 -21.69 0.83
N ARG A 658 7.76 -21.30 0.01
CA ARG A 658 7.89 -20.35 -1.10
C ARG A 658 6.62 -19.53 -1.29
N GLY A 659 6.75 -18.30 -1.76
CA GLY A 659 5.60 -17.51 -2.24
C GLY A 659 4.69 -16.94 -1.15
N MET A 660 5.13 -16.94 0.11
CA MET A 660 4.37 -16.31 1.20
C MET A 660 4.31 -14.79 0.99
N LYS A 661 3.13 -14.22 1.22
CA LYS A 661 2.92 -12.77 1.23
C LYS A 661 3.33 -12.20 2.60
N SER A 662 3.48 -10.88 2.69
CA SER A 662 3.86 -10.23 3.95
C SER A 662 2.89 -10.53 5.09
N HIS A 663 1.58 -10.56 4.81
CA HIS A 663 0.56 -10.95 5.80
C HIS A 663 0.70 -12.40 6.27
N ASP A 664 1.02 -13.32 5.35
CA ASP A 664 1.25 -14.73 5.70
C ASP A 664 2.48 -14.88 6.60
N SER A 665 3.57 -14.18 6.27
CA SER A 665 4.78 -14.12 7.09
C SER A 665 4.50 -13.54 8.48
N HIS A 666 3.67 -12.50 8.57
CA HIS A 666 3.24 -11.91 9.84
C HIS A 666 2.50 -12.91 10.71
N VAL A 667 1.47 -13.57 10.16
CA VAL A 667 0.71 -14.62 10.86
C VAL A 667 1.62 -15.76 11.29
N LEU A 668 2.54 -16.18 10.42
CA LEU A 668 3.47 -17.26 10.73
C LEU A 668 4.36 -16.90 11.93
N MET A 669 4.95 -15.70 11.91
CA MET A 669 5.80 -15.19 12.98
C MET A 669 5.05 -15.00 14.30
N GLU A 670 3.81 -14.48 14.23
CA GLU A 670 3.05 -14.13 15.43
C GLU A 670 2.48 -15.38 16.13
N ARG A 671 2.03 -16.39 15.38
CA ARG A 671 1.23 -17.49 15.94
C ARG A 671 1.75 -18.89 15.66
N LEU A 672 2.48 -19.09 14.57
CA LEU A 672 2.73 -20.43 14.05
C LEU A 672 4.17 -20.90 14.23
N LEU A 673 5.15 -20.01 14.38
CA LEU A 673 6.56 -20.38 14.65
C LEU A 673 6.74 -21.40 15.80
N PRO A 674 6.04 -21.28 16.96
CA PRO A 674 6.20 -22.24 18.06
C PRO A 674 5.78 -23.66 17.68
N ILE A 675 4.76 -23.77 16.82
CA ILE A 675 4.23 -25.05 16.37
C ILE A 675 5.10 -25.58 15.23
N ALA A 676 5.42 -24.72 14.27
CA ALA A 676 6.22 -25.05 13.09
C ALA A 676 7.60 -25.57 13.48
N PHE A 677 8.21 -25.05 14.54
CA PHE A 677 9.57 -25.41 14.95
C PHE A 677 9.65 -26.13 16.30
N CYS A 678 8.57 -26.82 16.70
CA CYS A 678 8.50 -27.53 17.98
C CYS A 678 9.56 -28.63 18.16
N SER A 679 10.17 -29.12 17.09
CA SER A 679 11.29 -30.08 17.13
C SER A 679 12.63 -29.44 17.50
N LEU A 680 12.74 -28.11 17.49
CA LEU A 680 13.96 -27.43 17.92
C LEU A 680 14.12 -27.52 19.44
N PRO A 681 15.37 -27.59 19.95
CA PRO A 681 15.64 -27.50 21.38
C PRO A 681 15.02 -26.24 22.01
N ASN A 682 14.43 -26.35 23.20
CA ASN A 682 13.76 -25.23 23.89
C ASN A 682 14.65 -23.99 24.06
N ASN A 683 15.96 -24.17 24.24
CA ASN A 683 16.90 -23.06 24.34
C ASN A 683 17.07 -22.28 23.02
N VAL A 684 16.72 -22.85 21.86
CA VAL A 684 16.68 -22.20 20.55
C VAL A 684 15.25 -21.75 20.20
N LEU A 685 14.27 -22.61 20.48
CA LEU A 685 12.87 -22.36 20.18
C LEU A 685 12.34 -21.16 20.98
N ASN A 686 12.61 -21.08 22.28
CA ASN A 686 12.09 -20.00 23.13
C ASN A 686 12.51 -18.61 22.62
N PRO A 687 13.79 -18.33 22.30
CA PRO A 687 14.16 -17.07 21.65
C PRO A 687 13.44 -16.78 20.33
N LEU A 688 13.14 -17.80 19.52
CA LEU A 688 12.41 -17.64 18.27
C LEU A 688 10.91 -17.34 18.49
N THR A 689 10.32 -17.90 19.53
CA THR A 689 8.88 -17.84 19.81
C THR A 689 8.48 -16.73 20.77
N GLU A 690 9.38 -16.32 21.66
CA GLU A 690 9.26 -15.12 22.49
C GLU A 690 9.34 -13.83 21.67
N SER A 691 9.37 -13.92 20.33
CA SER A 691 9.27 -12.78 19.45
C SER A 691 7.96 -12.04 19.70
N LYS A 692 8.05 -10.97 20.50
CA LYS A 692 6.93 -10.07 20.78
C LYS A 692 6.65 -9.16 19.58
N PHE A 693 6.62 -9.71 18.35
CA PHE A 693 6.08 -8.97 17.20
C PHE A 693 4.58 -8.69 17.39
N SER A 694 3.88 -9.53 18.15
CA SER A 694 2.60 -9.21 18.79
C SER A 694 2.84 -8.17 19.90
N PRO A 695 2.80 -6.85 19.62
CA PRO A 695 1.55 -6.12 19.31
C PRO A 695 1.72 -4.91 18.37
N LEU A 696 2.53 -4.97 17.30
CA LEU A 696 2.59 -3.85 16.34
C LEU A 696 1.24 -3.62 15.63
N ALA A 697 0.41 -4.66 15.52
CA ALA A 697 -0.84 -4.62 14.77
C ALA A 697 -2.12 -4.53 15.63
N SER A 698 -2.12 -4.92 16.91
CA SER A 698 -3.39 -5.14 17.63
C SER A 698 -3.70 -4.17 18.78
N THR A 699 -2.74 -3.40 19.34
CA THR A 699 -3.01 -2.27 20.25
C THR A 699 -1.70 -1.65 20.75
N LEU A 700 -1.17 -0.65 20.04
CA LEU A 700 0.02 0.09 20.47
C LEU A 700 -0.32 0.94 21.70
N ARG A 701 0.25 0.67 22.88
CA ARG A 701 -0.10 1.43 24.10
C ARG A 701 0.73 2.71 24.28
N MET A 702 0.13 3.80 24.77
CA MET A 702 0.82 5.09 24.94
C MET A 702 1.88 5.02 26.06
N THR A 703 3.14 5.16 25.62
CA THR A 703 4.37 5.51 26.36
C THR A 703 4.97 4.53 27.38
N GLU A 704 4.33 4.20 28.51
CA GLU A 704 5.02 3.39 29.55
C GLU A 704 5.14 1.92 29.16
N ARG A 705 4.06 1.32 28.65
CA ARG A 705 4.10 -0.02 28.09
C ARG A 705 4.89 -0.09 26.79
N LEU A 706 4.89 0.96 25.97
CA LEU A 706 5.70 1.00 24.75
C LEU A 706 7.20 0.96 25.09
N ASN A 707 7.65 1.70 26.10
CA ASN A 707 9.04 1.65 26.55
C ASN A 707 9.40 0.25 27.06
N LYS A 708 8.50 -0.39 27.81
CA LYS A 708 8.66 -1.78 28.24
C LYS A 708 8.70 -2.76 27.07
N GLU A 709 7.83 -2.60 26.07
CA GLU A 709 7.81 -3.41 24.85
C GLU A 709 9.07 -3.22 24.00
N ILE A 710 9.57 -1.98 23.88
CA ILE A 710 10.84 -1.68 23.23
C ILE A 710 11.98 -2.39 23.98
N GLU A 711 11.97 -2.35 25.31
CA GLU A 711 12.98 -3.03 26.12
C GLU A 711 12.90 -4.55 25.98
N ASP A 712 11.69 -5.12 26.07
CA ASP A 712 11.45 -6.53 25.83
C ASP A 712 11.91 -6.96 24.43
N ARG A 713 11.70 -6.12 23.40
CA ARG A 713 12.18 -6.36 22.03
C ARG A 713 13.70 -6.29 21.92
N ARG A 714 14.35 -5.35 22.61
CA ARG A 714 15.82 -5.28 22.67
C ARG A 714 16.39 -6.53 23.32
N GLN A 715 15.78 -6.98 24.42
CA GLN A 715 16.16 -8.21 25.08
C GLN A 715 15.92 -9.43 24.18
N TRP A 716 14.79 -9.50 23.49
CA TRP A 716 14.48 -10.56 22.53
C TRP A 716 15.49 -10.62 21.38
N GLN A 717 15.84 -9.48 20.78
CA GLN A 717 16.85 -9.41 19.72
C GLN A 717 18.18 -9.99 20.20
N GLN A 718 18.56 -9.71 21.45
CA GLN A 718 19.76 -10.27 22.07
C GLN A 718 19.64 -11.78 22.34
N SER A 719 18.47 -12.26 22.77
CA SER A 719 18.22 -13.69 22.92
C SER A 719 18.40 -14.46 21.61
N ILE A 720 18.05 -13.87 20.46
CA ILE A 720 18.31 -14.46 19.14
C ILE A 720 19.79 -14.39 18.75
N GLU A 721 20.46 -13.23 18.92
CA GLU A 721 21.88 -13.05 18.58
C GLU A 721 22.79 -14.08 19.29
N LYS A 722 22.37 -14.61 20.44
CA LYS A 722 23.08 -15.69 21.14
C LYS A 722 23.26 -16.97 20.32
N TYR A 723 22.33 -17.30 19.43
CA TYR A 723 22.31 -18.58 18.71
C TYR A 723 22.61 -18.43 17.21
N PHE A 724 22.15 -17.35 16.61
CA PHE A 724 22.33 -17.07 15.19
C PHE A 724 23.72 -16.50 14.90
N SER A 725 24.26 -16.76 13.70
CA SER A 725 25.61 -16.40 13.30
C SER A 725 25.71 -14.94 12.86
N SER A 726 26.92 -14.38 12.81
CA SER A 726 27.15 -13.02 12.30
C SER A 726 26.71 -12.83 10.84
N GLY A 727 26.58 -13.93 10.09
CA GLY A 727 26.09 -13.97 8.71
C GLY A 727 24.59 -13.74 8.56
N ASP A 728 23.83 -13.83 9.66
CA ASP A 728 22.36 -13.73 9.66
C ASP A 728 21.91 -12.26 9.73
N TYR A 729 22.81 -11.35 10.12
CA TYR A 729 22.57 -9.92 10.33
C TYR A 729 23.16 -9.02 9.23
N ARG A 730 23.17 -9.52 7.99
CA ARG A 730 23.71 -8.81 6.82
C ARG A 730 22.63 -7.92 6.19
N ASN A 731 23.01 -6.72 5.75
CA ASN A 731 22.18 -5.95 4.81
C ASN A 731 22.15 -6.69 3.45
N GLN A 732 20.96 -6.83 2.85
CA GLN A 732 20.84 -7.26 1.45
C GLN A 732 20.58 -6.02 0.58
N PRO A 733 21.53 -5.60 -0.26
CA PRO A 733 21.19 -4.85 -1.46
C PRO A 733 20.75 -5.80 -2.58
N PRO A 734 19.95 -5.35 -3.56
CA PRO A 734 19.84 -6.03 -4.84
C PRO A 734 21.24 -6.13 -5.48
N PRO A 735 21.48 -7.13 -6.35
CA PRO A 735 22.76 -7.26 -7.03
C PRO A 735 23.13 -5.95 -7.75
N PRO A 736 24.42 -5.58 -7.79
CA PRO A 736 24.86 -4.41 -8.54
C PRO A 736 24.43 -4.59 -10.00
N ALA A 737 23.78 -3.56 -10.56
CA ALA A 737 23.58 -3.47 -12.00
C ALA A 737 24.95 -3.58 -12.68
N PRO A 738 25.08 -4.33 -13.78
CA PRO A 738 26.35 -4.46 -14.48
C PRO A 738 26.87 -3.07 -14.84
N HIS A 739 28.09 -2.78 -14.38
CA HIS A 739 28.83 -1.62 -14.85
C HIS A 739 29.06 -1.79 -16.35
N HIS A 740 28.41 -0.96 -17.17
CA HIS A 740 28.85 -0.76 -18.54
C HIS A 740 30.23 -0.10 -18.46
N GLY A 741 31.27 -0.88 -18.73
CA GLY A 741 32.60 -0.36 -18.98
C GLY A 741 32.55 0.57 -20.18
N GLU A 742 33.34 1.65 -20.10
CA GLU A 742 33.70 2.47 -21.24
C GLU A 742 34.23 1.57 -22.38
N PRO A 743 33.79 1.77 -23.63
CA PRO A 743 34.30 0.97 -24.74
C PRO A 743 35.73 1.46 -25.06
N SER A 744 36.71 0.61 -24.76
CA SER A 744 38.04 0.73 -25.34
C SER A 744 37.95 0.51 -26.86
N HIS A 745 38.39 1.51 -27.62
CA HIS A 745 38.59 1.45 -29.06
C HIS A 745 39.34 0.18 -29.50
N VAL A 746 38.73 -0.62 -30.37
CA VAL A 746 39.46 -1.45 -31.33
C VAL A 746 38.71 -1.43 -32.66
N ASN A 747 39.39 -0.91 -33.68
CA ASN A 747 39.00 -0.96 -35.09
C ASN A 747 38.97 -2.41 -35.58
N ASN A 748 37.94 -2.80 -36.33
CA ASN A 748 38.10 -3.21 -37.73
C ASN A 748 36.74 -3.51 -38.37
N ALA A 749 36.62 -3.08 -39.63
CA ALA A 749 35.43 -3.09 -40.46
C ALA A 749 35.37 -4.40 -41.34
N PRO A 750 34.44 -4.58 -42.29
CA PRO A 750 33.46 -5.68 -42.26
C PRO A 750 33.44 -6.54 -43.55
N THR A 751 32.65 -7.62 -43.57
CA THR A 751 31.98 -8.15 -44.79
C THR A 751 30.94 -9.23 -44.42
N GLU A 752 29.69 -8.80 -44.27
CA GLU A 752 28.45 -9.15 -45.01
C GLU A 752 28.22 -10.51 -45.74
N PRO A 753 26.94 -10.87 -46.04
CA PRO A 753 26.29 -12.14 -45.68
C PRO A 753 25.53 -12.82 -46.87
N SER A 754 24.70 -13.85 -46.59
CA SER A 754 23.44 -14.22 -47.31
C SER A 754 22.92 -15.57 -46.77
N ASP A 755 21.75 -15.66 -46.11
CA ASP A 755 20.38 -15.89 -46.68
C ASP A 755 20.08 -17.41 -46.84
N VAL A 756 18.89 -18.03 -46.66
CA VAL A 756 17.48 -17.63 -46.36
C VAL A 756 16.63 -18.95 -46.25
N GLU A 757 15.49 -18.91 -45.51
CA GLU A 757 14.24 -19.75 -45.61
C GLU A 757 14.27 -21.29 -45.33
N SER A 758 13.19 -22.02 -44.98
CA SER A 758 11.86 -21.87 -44.33
C SER A 758 11.10 -23.22 -44.41
N GLU A 759 10.21 -23.51 -43.44
CA GLU A 759 9.07 -24.49 -43.50
C GLU A 759 9.41 -26.01 -43.64
N SER A 760 8.50 -26.99 -43.47
CA SER A 760 7.56 -27.39 -42.41
C SER A 760 7.16 -28.86 -42.68
N GLU A 761 6.71 -29.58 -41.64
CA GLU A 761 5.88 -30.83 -41.65
C GLU A 761 6.44 -32.26 -41.87
N SER A 762 6.04 -33.12 -40.91
CA SER A 762 5.52 -34.51 -41.02
C SER A 762 6.45 -35.74 -41.01
N GLU A 763 6.17 -36.58 -39.99
CA GLU A 763 6.18 -38.06 -39.88
C GLU A 763 7.04 -38.94 -40.82
N SER A 764 7.91 -39.77 -40.24
CA SER A 764 7.83 -41.24 -40.26
C SER A 764 9.10 -41.92 -39.72
N GLU A 765 8.90 -43.15 -39.25
CA GLU A 765 9.83 -44.07 -38.58
C GLU A 765 10.99 -44.55 -39.47
N GLY A 766 12.10 -44.99 -38.86
CA GLY A 766 13.02 -45.93 -39.52
C GLY A 766 14.50 -45.74 -39.19
N GLU A 767 15.06 -46.77 -38.54
CA GLU A 767 16.43 -46.98 -38.08
C GLU A 767 17.53 -46.81 -39.17
N GLY A 768 18.74 -46.41 -38.75
CA GLY A 768 19.96 -46.51 -39.57
C GLY A 768 21.15 -45.74 -39.01
N GLU A 769 22.22 -46.46 -38.69
CA GLU A 769 23.44 -46.03 -37.97
C GLU A 769 24.44 -45.17 -38.78
N SER A 770 25.40 -44.64 -38.02
CA SER A 770 26.80 -44.25 -38.35
C SER A 770 27.01 -42.86 -38.97
N GLN A 771 27.49 -41.87 -38.20
CA GLN A 771 28.87 -41.59 -37.71
C GLN A 771 29.60 -40.64 -38.67
N GLU A 772 29.68 -39.36 -38.30
CA GLU A 772 30.75 -38.39 -38.58
C GLU A 772 30.39 -37.12 -37.75
N ASP A 773 31.20 -36.61 -36.83
CA ASP A 773 32.52 -35.95 -36.91
C ASP A 773 32.43 -34.44 -37.19
N HIS A 774 33.43 -33.73 -36.70
CA HIS A 774 33.48 -32.33 -36.26
C HIS A 774 33.25 -31.17 -37.26
N GLY A 775 32.81 -30.02 -36.71
CA GLY A 775 33.06 -28.63 -37.19
C GLY A 775 31.86 -28.00 -37.90
N GLU A 776 31.33 -26.82 -37.56
CA GLU A 776 31.77 -25.66 -36.75
C GLU A 776 30.64 -25.12 -35.86
#